data_AF-A0AAE7I2P1-F1
#
_entry.id   AF-A0AAE7I2P1-F1
#
_cell.length_a   1.000
_cell.length_b   1.000
_cell.length_c   1.000
_cell.angle_alpha   90.00
_cell.angle_beta   90.00
_cell.angle_gamma   90.00
#
_symmetry.space_group_name_H-M   'P 1'
#
loop_
_entity.id
_entity.type
_entity.pdbx_description
1 polymer ?
#
loop_
_entity_poly.entity_id
_entity_poly.type
_entity_poly.pdbx_seq_one_letter_code
_entity_poly.pdbx_strand_id
1 'polypeptide(L)'
;MLPEIVSFDRQITLVGDSGIQFMDFGLSLGRLPAGEFVKLANGVLTRLIYNEQRDYYFYQPTPDNIEKAKSQYDIPVEQSLKLFDGIWLPLPLFRFSPPNVYQEGPLNWARFRLVKLPEPDLDGHSHRMTLAIDTRIMAKQQAAADLSPNQEDVNAGATFAVATATYALNWYLTQDWITDWLKEVFKEASKGRDIDEREQELAQQYPLAHYLNLLSLMAIPVEGLQIQTEPVIELPQFRVIANQETNAIKPIAVDLILDVGNSRTCGILIEDHGQSGSGMRHNYVLKLRDLSAPEHIYTDPFESRVEFSQAFFGKDHCSVRSGRHDAFQWPTIARIGGEASRLAARRKGSEGSTGLSSPKRYLWDEKFYGQGWRFNGSYVQDSNPLATAAPFANLIDERGEALHTIEDEMDRIPVFTPRYSRSSLMTFMLAEVLTQAISQINSPEQRIRQGHAGIPRQLRHIILTVPPGMPMAERCVLDERMRQAVGLVWKSLRWHNGENDPYKDVQEEHTEANIKIPLPKIRVEWDEASCAQLVYLYTEINQNFAGHPEEFFDAIGRPDRTDRESITIASIDIGGGTTDLVITDYRLDHNGHTGGGTNVHIIPNQRFRDSFKIAGDDILLDVIQSYVLPAFEQALREVGVMSTETLMSQLCGSQNISAAEAVLRQQLSLQLFVPLALHILGTYEHYDPLDEQTHTLINQRVGDLLPVGCIRDEVEGFVRREVQKAGGPTDFKLADIMLNLPLAKLHGDLCAGKFSIDKVLTALCEVLSYYHCDLLLLTGRPSQLPGIQAIIRRNLPLPPGRILPLHGYQTGTWYPFHKNGHIDDPKSTASVGAMLTQLCANHSIPNFHFRTSELKPYSTIRHIGTIDMDNLIRDADIVYQHIDSENGQIKLPAITDENGEKTTQSIVMRGDLRLGYRQLNAERWTAAPLYTLRFSEEGRKKFSSAQSTDNGSPYLKVRLAIDKGKRARQLGLISDRLTIADVSSNTDKSFSKRDLDLELNTMPDRGLIDSRHWLDSGSVKK
;
A
#
# COMPACT_ATOMS: atom_id res chain seq x y z
N MET A 1 12.22 -8.53 -3.91
CA MET A 1 13.07 -9.71 -3.61
C MET A 1 12.38 -10.97 -4.10
N LEU A 2 13.07 -12.11 -4.18
CA LEU A 2 12.42 -13.40 -4.47
C LEU A 2 11.78 -13.99 -3.19
N PRO A 3 10.66 -14.74 -3.29
CA PRO A 3 10.15 -15.56 -2.20
C PRO A 3 11.17 -16.59 -1.73
N GLU A 4 11.23 -16.80 -0.42
CA GLU A 4 11.91 -17.96 0.17
C GLU A 4 11.22 -19.24 -0.31
N ILE A 5 12.00 -20.25 -0.71
CA ILE A 5 11.46 -21.55 -1.11
C ILE A 5 11.14 -22.36 0.14
N VAL A 6 9.87 -22.75 0.26
CA VAL A 6 9.41 -23.64 1.35
C VAL A 6 9.30 -25.07 0.84
N SER A 7 9.84 -26.01 1.62
CA SER A 7 9.62 -27.43 1.41
C SER A 7 8.19 -27.80 1.77
N PHE A 8 7.43 -28.29 0.79
CA PHE A 8 6.06 -28.75 1.00
C PHE A 8 6.03 -30.24 1.35
N ASP A 9 5.13 -30.63 2.25
CA ASP A 9 4.81 -32.04 2.47
C ASP A 9 4.20 -32.67 1.21
N ARG A 10 4.25 -34.00 1.09
CA ARG A 10 3.66 -34.75 -0.04
C ARG A 10 2.19 -34.41 -0.32
N GLN A 11 1.45 -34.00 0.72
CA GLN A 11 0.09 -33.53 0.60
C GLN A 11 -0.07 -32.24 1.40
N ILE A 12 -0.65 -31.21 0.77
CA ILE A 12 -0.95 -29.92 1.40
C ILE A 12 -2.44 -29.59 1.31
N THR A 13 -2.87 -28.63 2.12
CA THR A 13 -4.24 -28.11 2.06
C THR A 13 -4.30 -26.76 1.36
N LEU A 14 -5.42 -26.50 0.68
CA LEU A 14 -5.81 -25.20 0.14
C LEU A 14 -7.12 -24.79 0.80
N VAL A 15 -7.22 -23.54 1.25
CA VAL A 15 -8.45 -23.02 1.87
C VAL A 15 -9.41 -22.60 0.76
N GLY A 16 -10.57 -23.23 0.68
CA GLY A 16 -11.61 -22.90 -0.29
C GLY A 16 -12.13 -21.48 -0.09
N ASP A 17 -12.44 -20.76 -1.17
CA ASP A 17 -12.86 -19.35 -1.09
C ASP A 17 -11.89 -18.49 -0.28
N SER A 18 -10.59 -18.59 -0.55
CA SER A 18 -9.55 -17.72 0.03
C SER A 18 -8.87 -16.82 -1.01
N GLY A 19 -9.45 -16.73 -2.22
CA GLY A 19 -8.89 -16.00 -3.36
C GLY A 19 -7.88 -16.83 -4.16
N ILE A 20 -6.96 -16.16 -4.83
CA ILE A 20 -5.87 -16.80 -5.58
C ILE A 20 -4.71 -17.07 -4.63
N GLN A 21 -4.28 -18.32 -4.58
CA GLN A 21 -3.17 -18.78 -3.76
C GLN A 21 -1.93 -19.02 -4.62
N PHE A 22 -0.78 -18.59 -4.12
CA PHE A 22 0.50 -18.70 -4.81
C PHE A 22 1.43 -19.70 -4.14
N MET A 23 2.20 -20.43 -4.94
CA MET A 23 3.29 -21.29 -4.48
C MET A 23 4.50 -21.13 -5.39
N ASP A 24 5.69 -21.06 -4.80
CA ASP A 24 6.92 -20.81 -5.53
C ASP A 24 7.89 -21.98 -5.40
N PHE A 25 8.58 -22.31 -6.50
CA PHE A 25 9.56 -23.39 -6.59
C PHE A 25 10.84 -22.86 -7.26
N GLY A 26 12.00 -23.26 -6.73
CA GLY A 26 13.31 -22.98 -7.29
C GLY A 26 13.79 -24.11 -8.19
N LEU A 27 14.38 -23.79 -9.34
CA LEU A 27 14.86 -24.78 -10.30
C LEU A 27 16.31 -24.54 -10.72
N SER A 28 17.11 -25.60 -10.65
CA SER A 28 18.47 -25.65 -11.15
C SER A 28 18.51 -26.51 -12.41
N LEU A 29 18.20 -25.89 -13.55
CA LEU A 29 18.09 -26.59 -14.82
C LEU A 29 19.49 -26.79 -15.41
N GLY A 30 19.97 -28.04 -15.37
CA GLY A 30 21.15 -28.48 -16.10
C GLY A 30 20.83 -28.70 -17.59
N ARG A 31 21.60 -29.57 -18.25
CA ARG A 31 21.34 -29.96 -19.63
C ARG A 31 20.16 -30.92 -19.69
N LEU A 32 19.03 -30.47 -20.21
CA LEU A 32 17.83 -31.28 -20.38
C LEU A 32 17.81 -31.95 -21.77
N PRO A 33 17.42 -33.24 -21.89
CA PRO A 33 17.26 -33.88 -23.18
C PRO A 33 16.11 -33.23 -23.97
N ALA A 34 16.17 -33.32 -25.31
CA ALA A 34 15.06 -32.91 -26.16
C ALA A 34 13.80 -33.74 -25.84
N GLY A 35 12.63 -33.12 -25.96
CA GLY A 35 11.37 -33.84 -25.93
C GLY A 35 11.14 -34.52 -27.26
N GLU A 36 10.74 -35.79 -27.22
CA GLU A 36 10.42 -36.59 -28.39
C GLU A 36 8.90 -36.72 -28.50
N PHE A 37 8.32 -36.53 -29.69
CA PHE A 37 6.86 -36.43 -29.84
C PHE A 37 6.30 -37.39 -30.88
N VAL A 38 5.10 -37.91 -30.61
CA VAL A 38 4.33 -38.70 -31.58
C VAL A 38 2.87 -38.30 -31.54
N LYS A 39 2.24 -38.27 -32.72
CA LYS A 39 0.79 -38.08 -32.84
C LYS A 39 0.08 -39.43 -32.73
N LEU A 40 -0.84 -39.54 -31.78
CA LEU A 40 -1.65 -40.74 -31.57
C LEU A 40 -2.67 -40.91 -32.71
N ALA A 41 -3.28 -42.10 -32.80
CA ALA A 41 -4.29 -42.41 -33.83
C ALA A 41 -5.53 -41.50 -33.76
N ASN A 42 -5.85 -40.97 -32.57
CA ASN A 42 -6.92 -40.01 -32.36
C ASN A 42 -6.53 -38.55 -32.70
N GLY A 43 -5.29 -38.31 -33.14
CA GLY A 43 -4.77 -37.01 -33.53
C GLY A 43 -4.21 -36.15 -32.39
N VAL A 44 -4.20 -36.64 -31.15
CA VAL A 44 -3.60 -35.94 -30.01
C VAL A 44 -2.08 -36.15 -30.00
N LEU A 45 -1.32 -35.08 -29.82
CA LEU A 45 0.13 -35.16 -29.66
C LEU A 45 0.49 -35.62 -28.25
N THR A 46 1.45 -36.53 -28.13
CA THR A 46 2.01 -36.92 -26.84
C THR A 46 3.53 -36.84 -26.83
N ARG A 47 4.10 -36.54 -25.66
CA ARG A 47 5.54 -36.59 -25.44
C ARG A 47 5.91 -37.99 -24.98
N LEU A 48 6.94 -38.55 -25.60
CA LEU A 48 7.44 -39.87 -25.26
C LEU A 48 8.31 -39.83 -23.99
N ILE A 49 8.26 -40.93 -23.25
CA ILE A 49 9.06 -41.23 -22.08
C ILE A 49 10.18 -42.17 -22.51
N TYR A 50 11.39 -41.96 -22.03
CA TYR A 50 12.54 -42.79 -22.36
C TYR A 50 12.76 -43.86 -21.29
N ASN A 51 12.91 -45.12 -21.71
CA ASN A 51 13.31 -46.22 -20.85
C ASN A 51 14.83 -46.41 -20.93
N GLU A 52 15.55 -45.90 -19.92
CA GLU A 52 17.02 -45.93 -19.86
C GLU A 52 17.58 -47.36 -19.84
N GLN A 53 16.87 -48.31 -19.21
CA GLN A 53 17.37 -49.67 -19.04
C GLN A 53 17.26 -50.52 -20.30
N ARG A 54 16.22 -50.28 -21.10
CA ARG A 54 15.86 -51.11 -22.26
C ARG A 54 15.99 -50.37 -23.59
N ASP A 55 16.43 -49.11 -23.55
CA ASP A 55 16.73 -48.24 -24.69
C ASP A 55 15.58 -48.14 -25.72
N TYR A 56 14.42 -47.68 -25.26
CA TYR A 56 13.30 -47.36 -26.15
C TYR A 56 12.41 -46.25 -25.59
N TYR A 57 11.67 -45.61 -26.49
CA TYR A 57 10.66 -44.62 -26.16
C TYR A 57 9.26 -45.22 -26.06
N PHE A 58 8.47 -44.75 -25.11
CA PHE A 58 7.11 -45.23 -24.86
C PHE A 58 6.17 -44.13 -24.34
N TYR A 59 4.88 -44.42 -24.30
CA TYR A 59 3.88 -43.63 -23.59
C TYR A 59 2.88 -44.55 -22.86
N GLN A 60 2.09 -44.00 -21.95
CA GLN A 60 1.09 -44.74 -21.17
C GLN A 60 -0.34 -44.44 -21.69
N PRO A 61 -0.92 -45.29 -22.57
CA PRO A 61 -2.31 -45.10 -23.05
C PRO A 61 -3.35 -45.32 -21.94
N THR A 62 -3.01 -46.12 -20.93
CA THR A 62 -3.79 -46.36 -19.71
C THR A 62 -2.83 -46.43 -18.52
N PRO A 63 -3.29 -46.32 -17.25
CA PRO A 63 -2.42 -46.38 -16.08
C PRO A 63 -1.50 -47.62 -16.05
N ASP A 64 -2.03 -48.79 -16.42
CA ASP A 64 -1.33 -50.08 -16.28
C ASP A 64 -0.58 -50.55 -17.54
N ASN A 65 -0.68 -49.83 -18.66
CA ASN A 65 -0.09 -50.27 -19.93
C ASN A 65 0.90 -49.24 -20.47
N ILE A 66 1.89 -49.73 -21.21
CA ILE A 66 2.79 -48.92 -22.01
C ILE A 66 2.73 -49.33 -23.48
N GLU A 67 2.88 -48.35 -24.37
CA GLU A 67 3.02 -48.58 -25.80
C GLU A 67 4.34 -47.99 -26.30
N LYS A 68 5.11 -48.81 -27.02
CA LYS A 68 6.36 -48.38 -27.65
C LYS A 68 6.07 -47.56 -28.89
N ALA A 69 6.77 -46.45 -29.06
CA ALA A 69 6.62 -45.59 -30.22
C ALA A 69 7.95 -45.01 -30.67
N LYS A 70 8.02 -44.64 -31.94
CA LYS A 70 9.12 -43.86 -32.50
C LYS A 70 8.71 -42.40 -32.60
N SER A 71 9.64 -41.52 -32.28
CA SER A 71 9.45 -40.09 -32.43
C SER A 71 9.22 -39.70 -33.89
N GLN A 72 8.33 -38.74 -34.10
CA GLN A 72 8.12 -38.08 -35.39
C GLN A 72 9.05 -36.86 -35.53
N TYR A 73 9.29 -36.15 -34.44
CA TYR A 73 10.20 -35.00 -34.34
C TYR A 73 10.54 -34.74 -32.87
N ASP A 74 11.66 -34.06 -32.64
CA ASP A 74 12.11 -33.63 -31.32
C ASP A 74 12.10 -32.10 -31.19
N ILE A 75 11.96 -31.61 -29.96
CA ILE A 75 12.09 -30.19 -29.62
C ILE A 75 12.94 -30.03 -28.35
N PRO A 76 14.04 -29.24 -28.40
CA PRO A 76 14.82 -28.92 -27.21
C PRO A 76 13.98 -28.23 -26.12
N VAL A 77 14.10 -28.69 -24.87
CA VAL A 77 13.36 -28.10 -23.75
C VAL A 77 13.78 -26.64 -23.51
N GLU A 78 15.03 -26.29 -23.77
CA GLU A 78 15.55 -24.91 -23.71
C GLU A 78 14.78 -23.95 -24.63
N GLN A 79 14.34 -24.42 -25.81
CA GLN A 79 13.53 -23.63 -26.72
C GLN A 79 12.13 -23.38 -26.13
N SER A 80 11.54 -24.40 -25.50
CA SER A 80 10.25 -24.25 -24.80
C SER A 80 10.34 -23.25 -23.64
N LEU A 81 11.40 -23.34 -22.82
CA LEU A 81 11.64 -22.43 -21.71
C LEU A 81 11.77 -20.98 -22.18
N LYS A 82 12.50 -20.75 -23.28
CA LYS A 82 12.65 -19.41 -23.87
C LYS A 82 11.34 -18.89 -24.47
N LEU A 83 10.56 -19.76 -25.12
CA LEU A 83 9.30 -19.38 -25.77
C LEU A 83 8.23 -18.97 -24.76
N PHE A 84 8.18 -19.64 -23.61
CA PHE A 84 7.17 -19.42 -22.56
C PHE A 84 7.71 -18.67 -21.32
N ASP A 85 8.90 -18.07 -21.41
CA ASP A 85 9.52 -17.32 -20.32
C ASP A 85 8.60 -16.19 -19.86
N GLY A 86 8.21 -16.22 -18.59
CA GLY A 86 7.31 -15.24 -17.99
C GLY A 86 5.86 -15.30 -18.46
N ILE A 87 5.41 -16.38 -19.10
CA ILE A 87 4.03 -16.56 -19.54
C ILE A 87 3.25 -17.48 -18.59
N TRP A 88 2.04 -17.06 -18.22
CA TRP A 88 1.09 -17.92 -17.51
C TRP A 88 0.49 -18.98 -18.45
N LEU A 89 0.53 -20.23 -18.02
CA LEU A 89 0.00 -21.38 -18.74
C LEU A 89 -1.01 -22.14 -17.85
N PRO A 90 -2.08 -22.71 -18.43
CA PRO A 90 -2.97 -23.62 -17.71
C PRO A 90 -2.20 -24.79 -17.08
N LEU A 91 -2.64 -25.28 -15.92
CA LEU A 91 -2.07 -26.46 -15.25
C LEU A 91 -3.14 -27.56 -15.14
N PRO A 92 -2.88 -28.80 -15.59
CA PRO A 92 -3.83 -29.91 -15.51
C PRO A 92 -3.86 -30.51 -14.10
N LEU A 93 -4.43 -29.77 -13.14
CA LEU A 93 -4.57 -30.18 -11.75
C LEU A 93 -5.93 -30.88 -11.55
N PHE A 94 -5.95 -32.22 -11.58
CA PHE A 94 -7.18 -33.01 -11.60
C PHE A 94 -7.41 -33.76 -10.30
N ARG A 95 -8.65 -34.21 -10.10
CA ARG A 95 -8.97 -35.16 -9.03
C ARG A 95 -8.14 -36.42 -9.20
N PHE A 96 -7.59 -36.89 -8.08
CA PHE A 96 -6.65 -37.99 -8.04
C PHE A 96 -7.03 -38.98 -6.94
N SER A 97 -7.14 -40.25 -7.34
CA SER A 97 -7.26 -41.39 -6.44
C SER A 97 -6.00 -42.26 -6.57
N PRO A 98 -5.25 -42.47 -5.47
CA PRO A 98 -4.09 -43.35 -5.50
C PRO A 98 -4.46 -44.78 -5.97
N PRO A 99 -3.54 -45.50 -6.65
CA PRO A 99 -2.15 -45.12 -6.90
C PRO A 99 -1.93 -44.22 -8.13
N ASN A 100 -2.81 -44.20 -9.14
CA ASN A 100 -2.61 -43.43 -10.39
C ASN A 100 -3.91 -43.10 -11.16
N VAL A 101 -5.05 -43.01 -10.50
CA VAL A 101 -6.34 -42.80 -11.16
C VAL A 101 -6.71 -41.33 -11.18
N TYR A 102 -6.63 -40.71 -12.35
CA TYR A 102 -7.11 -39.35 -12.58
C TYR A 102 -8.56 -39.39 -13.08
N GLN A 103 -9.36 -38.45 -12.61
CA GLN A 103 -10.70 -38.20 -13.13
C GLN A 103 -10.69 -36.95 -14.01
N GLU A 104 -11.61 -36.85 -14.97
CA GLU A 104 -11.73 -35.66 -15.80
C GLU A 104 -12.19 -34.46 -14.97
N GLY A 105 -11.34 -33.43 -14.93
CA GLY A 105 -11.58 -32.18 -14.23
C GLY A 105 -11.14 -32.16 -12.75
N PRO A 106 -11.14 -30.98 -12.11
CA PRO A 106 -11.56 -29.69 -12.65
C PRO A 106 -10.57 -29.04 -13.64
N LEU A 107 -11.07 -28.23 -14.58
CA LEU A 107 -10.31 -27.76 -15.76
C LEU A 107 -9.59 -26.41 -15.65
N ASN A 108 -10.19 -25.41 -15.01
CA ASN A 108 -9.75 -24.01 -15.11
C ASN A 108 -9.64 -23.38 -13.71
N TRP A 109 -8.69 -23.87 -12.92
CA TRP A 109 -8.48 -23.43 -11.54
C TRP A 109 -7.01 -23.44 -11.09
N ALA A 110 -6.08 -23.93 -11.91
CA ALA A 110 -4.64 -23.88 -11.66
C ALA A 110 -3.88 -23.38 -12.89
N ARG A 111 -2.84 -22.56 -12.65
CA ARG A 111 -1.94 -22.02 -13.66
C ARG A 111 -0.50 -22.05 -13.13
N PHE A 112 0.48 -22.11 -14.04
CA PHE A 112 1.89 -22.01 -13.70
C PHE A 112 2.60 -21.02 -14.61
N ARG A 113 3.69 -20.43 -14.10
CA ARG A 113 4.55 -19.50 -14.84
C ARG A 113 6.00 -19.79 -14.48
N LEU A 114 6.84 -19.95 -15.50
CA LEU A 114 8.28 -20.18 -15.36
C LEU A 114 9.05 -18.94 -15.80
N VAL A 115 10.02 -18.50 -15.01
CA VAL A 115 10.87 -17.35 -15.32
C VAL A 115 12.33 -17.71 -15.16
N LYS A 116 13.15 -17.35 -16.15
CA LYS A 116 14.61 -17.36 -16.02
C LYS A 116 15.07 -16.16 -15.19
N LEU A 117 15.86 -16.43 -14.15
CA LEU A 117 16.44 -15.36 -13.34
C LEU A 117 17.62 -14.70 -14.08
N PRO A 118 17.82 -13.37 -13.94
CA PRO A 118 18.99 -12.69 -14.50
C PRO A 118 20.30 -13.27 -13.96
N GLU A 119 20.32 -13.57 -12.66
CA GLU A 119 21.39 -14.26 -11.95
C GLU A 119 20.77 -15.35 -11.07
N PRO A 120 21.48 -16.47 -10.84
CA PRO A 120 21.00 -17.49 -9.90
C PRO A 120 20.75 -16.90 -8.51
N ASP A 121 19.76 -17.43 -7.80
CA ASP A 121 19.48 -17.01 -6.43
C ASP A 121 20.52 -17.55 -5.42
N LEU A 122 20.33 -17.24 -4.13
CA LEU A 122 21.25 -17.63 -3.06
C LEU A 122 21.44 -19.15 -2.93
N ASP A 123 20.44 -19.94 -3.35
CA ASP A 123 20.47 -21.41 -3.34
C ASP A 123 20.98 -21.98 -4.70
N GLY A 124 21.38 -21.10 -5.62
CA GLY A 124 21.91 -21.46 -6.94
C GLY A 124 20.83 -21.80 -7.97
N HIS A 125 19.56 -21.52 -7.70
CA HIS A 125 18.50 -21.77 -8.67
C HIS A 125 18.55 -20.74 -9.79
N SER A 126 18.48 -21.24 -11.03
CA SER A 126 18.54 -20.45 -12.27
C SER A 126 17.17 -19.95 -12.75
N HIS A 127 16.10 -20.60 -12.31
CA HIS A 127 14.73 -20.31 -12.71
C HIS A 127 13.80 -20.37 -11.50
N ARG A 128 12.67 -19.66 -11.60
CA ARG A 128 11.57 -19.75 -10.64
C ARG A 128 10.30 -20.20 -11.33
N MET A 129 9.58 -21.11 -10.70
CA MET A 129 8.21 -21.45 -11.06
C MET A 129 7.25 -20.90 -10.01
N THR A 130 6.25 -20.15 -10.45
CA THR A 130 5.14 -19.72 -9.61
C THR A 130 3.86 -20.44 -10.06
N LEU A 131 3.20 -21.12 -9.14
CA LEU A 131 1.83 -21.62 -9.31
C LEU A 131 0.84 -20.57 -8.83
N ALA A 132 -0.28 -20.43 -9.54
CA ALA A 132 -1.46 -19.72 -9.07
C ALA A 132 -2.63 -20.70 -9.05
N ILE A 133 -3.34 -20.77 -7.93
CA ILE A 133 -4.50 -21.65 -7.75
C ILE A 133 -5.68 -20.80 -7.31
N ASP A 134 -6.75 -20.82 -8.11
CA ASP A 134 -8.02 -20.19 -7.81
C ASP A 134 -8.84 -21.13 -6.91
N THR A 135 -8.94 -20.76 -5.62
CA THR A 135 -9.54 -21.61 -4.58
C THR A 135 -11.06 -21.51 -4.49
N ARG A 136 -11.71 -20.78 -5.40
CA ARG A 136 -13.15 -20.57 -5.33
C ARG A 136 -13.93 -21.89 -5.49
N ILE A 137 -14.88 -22.09 -4.59
CA ILE A 137 -15.74 -23.29 -4.58
C ILE A 137 -16.99 -23.02 -5.41
N MET A 138 -17.21 -23.82 -6.45
CA MET A 138 -18.37 -23.69 -7.34
C MET A 138 -19.49 -24.66 -6.99
N ALA A 139 -20.72 -24.28 -7.33
CA ALA A 139 -21.84 -25.21 -7.29
C ALA A 139 -21.70 -26.24 -8.43
N LYS A 140 -21.98 -27.51 -8.13
CA LYS A 140 -21.90 -28.60 -9.12
C LYS A 140 -22.98 -28.43 -10.19
N GLN A 141 -22.59 -28.53 -11.46
CA GLN A 141 -23.54 -28.51 -12.59
C GLN A 141 -23.78 -29.97 -13.05
N GLN A 142 -25.04 -30.42 -13.05
CA GLN A 142 -25.41 -31.84 -13.24
C GLN A 142 -25.14 -32.42 -14.65
N ALA A 143 -24.53 -31.68 -15.58
CA ALA A 143 -24.29 -32.13 -16.96
C ALA A 143 -23.02 -31.57 -17.63
N ALA A 144 -22.16 -30.85 -16.91
CA ALA A 144 -20.94 -30.24 -17.45
C ALA A 144 -19.70 -30.76 -16.72
N ALA A 145 -18.54 -30.74 -17.40
CA ALA A 145 -17.27 -31.01 -16.75
C ALA A 145 -17.03 -29.94 -15.66
N ASP A 146 -16.56 -30.36 -14.48
CA ASP A 146 -16.27 -29.42 -13.41
C ASP A 146 -15.15 -28.46 -13.83
N LEU A 147 -15.33 -27.17 -13.57
CA LEU A 147 -14.38 -26.12 -13.96
C LEU A 147 -13.49 -25.68 -12.79
N SER A 148 -13.97 -25.83 -11.56
CA SER A 148 -13.23 -25.67 -10.31
C SER A 148 -13.71 -26.70 -9.28
N PRO A 149 -12.99 -26.87 -8.15
CA PRO A 149 -13.47 -27.68 -7.03
C PRO A 149 -14.86 -27.24 -6.53
N ASN A 150 -15.68 -28.21 -6.12
CA ASN A 150 -17.05 -27.99 -5.66
C ASN A 150 -17.24 -28.39 -4.18
N GLN A 151 -18.43 -28.14 -3.62
CA GLN A 151 -18.70 -28.44 -2.21
C GLN A 151 -18.61 -29.93 -1.85
N GLU A 152 -18.91 -30.83 -2.80
CA GLU A 152 -18.76 -32.27 -2.58
C GLU A 152 -17.28 -32.64 -2.44
N ASP A 153 -16.40 -32.00 -3.22
CA ASP A 153 -14.94 -32.22 -3.11
C ASP A 153 -14.42 -31.83 -1.73
N VAL A 154 -14.87 -30.68 -1.21
CA VAL A 154 -14.49 -30.20 0.12
C VAL A 154 -14.99 -31.15 1.20
N ASN A 155 -16.25 -31.58 1.11
CA ASN A 155 -16.89 -32.47 2.08
C ASN A 155 -16.26 -33.88 2.07
N ALA A 156 -15.93 -34.40 0.89
CA ALA A 156 -15.31 -35.71 0.72
C ALA A 156 -13.79 -35.71 1.02
N GLY A 157 -13.17 -34.53 1.11
CA GLY A 157 -11.72 -34.41 1.23
C GLY A 157 -10.99 -34.90 -0.02
N ALA A 158 -11.53 -34.60 -1.21
CA ALA A 158 -10.94 -35.00 -2.47
C ALA A 158 -9.49 -34.51 -2.60
N THR A 159 -8.65 -35.36 -3.18
CA THR A 159 -7.24 -35.06 -3.46
C THR A 159 -7.09 -34.70 -4.92
N PHE A 160 -6.21 -33.74 -5.21
CA PHE A 160 -5.89 -33.27 -6.54
C PHE A 160 -4.39 -33.37 -6.81
N ALA A 161 -4.00 -33.74 -8.02
CA ALA A 161 -2.61 -33.86 -8.43
C ALA A 161 -2.43 -33.41 -9.89
N VAL A 162 -1.22 -32.94 -10.23
CA VAL A 162 -0.90 -32.56 -11.60
C VAL A 162 -0.81 -33.82 -12.46
N ALA A 163 -1.49 -33.79 -13.61
CA ALA A 163 -1.45 -34.86 -14.59
C ALA A 163 -0.41 -34.57 -15.67
N THR A 164 0.52 -35.49 -15.88
CA THR A 164 1.53 -35.40 -16.96
C THR A 164 1.51 -36.61 -17.90
N ALA A 165 0.86 -37.69 -17.49
CA ALA A 165 0.76 -38.92 -18.26
C ALA A 165 -0.26 -38.81 -19.42
N THR A 166 0.02 -39.51 -20.52
CA THR A 166 -0.77 -39.47 -21.76
C THR A 166 -2.25 -39.81 -21.54
N TYR A 167 -2.55 -40.88 -20.81
CA TYR A 167 -3.94 -41.30 -20.54
C TYR A 167 -4.78 -40.23 -19.83
N ALA A 168 -4.16 -39.45 -18.93
CA ALA A 168 -4.84 -38.41 -18.16
C ALA A 168 -4.97 -37.11 -18.96
N LEU A 169 -3.99 -36.81 -19.82
CA LEU A 169 -3.97 -35.59 -20.63
C LEU A 169 -4.80 -35.67 -21.91
N ASN A 170 -5.06 -36.87 -22.44
CA ASN A 170 -5.64 -37.03 -23.78
C ASN A 170 -6.93 -36.21 -24.00
N TRP A 171 -7.84 -36.19 -23.02
CA TRP A 171 -9.06 -35.39 -23.07
C TRP A 171 -8.84 -33.88 -22.81
N TYR A 172 -7.88 -33.55 -21.95
CA TYR A 172 -7.54 -32.17 -21.61
C TYR A 172 -6.93 -31.41 -22.80
N LEU A 173 -6.03 -32.05 -23.54
CA LEU A 173 -5.34 -31.42 -24.67
C LEU A 173 -6.26 -31.23 -25.89
N THR A 174 -7.44 -31.87 -25.91
CA THR A 174 -8.46 -31.66 -26.95
C THR A 174 -9.40 -30.50 -26.68
N GLN A 175 -9.31 -29.84 -25.52
CA GLN A 175 -10.16 -28.68 -25.23
C GLN A 175 -9.77 -27.48 -26.10
N ASP A 176 -10.76 -26.89 -26.77
CA ASP A 176 -10.54 -25.77 -27.71
C ASP A 176 -9.85 -24.58 -27.04
N TRP A 177 -10.26 -24.24 -25.81
CA TRP A 177 -9.72 -23.08 -25.09
C TRP A 177 -8.24 -23.23 -24.75
N ILE A 178 -7.76 -24.45 -24.50
CA ILE A 178 -6.34 -24.75 -24.25
C ILE A 178 -5.57 -24.68 -25.56
N THR A 179 -6.09 -25.33 -26.60
CA THR A 179 -5.46 -25.33 -27.92
C THR A 179 -5.29 -23.91 -28.45
N ASP A 180 -6.32 -23.08 -28.32
CA ASP A 180 -6.29 -21.69 -28.78
C ASP A 180 -5.40 -20.81 -27.92
N TRP A 181 -5.36 -21.02 -26.60
CA TRP A 181 -4.40 -20.37 -25.71
C TRP A 181 -2.96 -20.61 -26.15
N LEU A 182 -2.59 -21.88 -26.35
CA LEU A 182 -1.22 -22.25 -26.71
C LEU A 182 -0.85 -21.72 -28.10
N LYS A 183 -1.76 -21.81 -29.08
CA LYS A 183 -1.56 -21.23 -30.42
C LYS A 183 -1.34 -19.72 -30.37
N GLU A 184 -2.10 -18.99 -29.56
CA GLU A 184 -1.95 -17.55 -29.46
C GLU A 184 -0.63 -17.16 -28.82
N VAL A 185 -0.26 -17.78 -27.68
CA VAL A 185 1.03 -17.54 -27.03
C VAL A 185 2.18 -17.84 -27.99
N PHE A 186 2.11 -18.94 -28.74
CA PHE A 186 3.11 -19.28 -29.74
C PHE A 186 3.18 -18.24 -30.88
N LYS A 187 2.04 -17.78 -31.39
CA LYS A 187 1.99 -16.75 -32.44
C LYS A 187 2.59 -15.42 -31.97
N GLU A 188 2.39 -15.06 -30.69
CA GLU A 188 2.95 -13.86 -30.08
C GLU A 188 4.46 -13.96 -29.88
N ALA A 189 4.94 -15.07 -29.32
CA ALA A 189 6.37 -15.33 -29.13
C ALA A 189 7.13 -15.42 -30.47
N SER A 190 6.45 -15.85 -31.53
CA SER A 190 7.00 -15.96 -32.89
C SER A 190 6.71 -14.74 -33.78
N LYS A 191 6.30 -13.59 -33.21
CA LYS A 191 6.12 -12.35 -34.00
C LYS A 191 7.44 -11.95 -34.68
N GLY A 192 7.38 -11.65 -35.98
CA GLY A 192 8.55 -11.27 -36.79
C GLY A 192 9.29 -12.45 -37.44
N ARG A 193 8.86 -13.70 -37.22
CA ARG A 193 9.33 -14.88 -37.97
C ARG A 193 8.59 -15.02 -39.31
N ASP A 194 9.15 -15.87 -40.18
CA ASP A 194 8.53 -16.23 -41.45
C ASP A 194 7.13 -16.84 -41.23
N ILE A 195 6.17 -16.40 -42.05
CA ILE A 195 4.76 -16.77 -41.89
C ILE A 195 4.53 -18.23 -42.29
N ASP A 196 5.17 -18.70 -43.36
CA ASP A 196 4.98 -20.04 -43.89
C ASP A 196 5.59 -21.08 -42.94
N GLU A 197 6.79 -20.81 -42.42
CA GLU A 197 7.42 -21.64 -41.37
C GLU A 197 6.51 -21.77 -40.14
N ARG A 198 5.97 -20.64 -39.66
CA ARG A 198 5.09 -20.63 -38.49
C ARG A 198 3.79 -21.40 -38.72
N GLU A 199 3.17 -21.29 -39.89
CA GLU A 199 1.96 -22.06 -40.22
C GLU A 199 2.26 -23.55 -40.36
N GLN A 200 3.44 -23.92 -40.85
CA GLN A 200 3.90 -25.32 -40.85
C GLN A 200 4.10 -25.87 -39.44
N GLU A 201 4.75 -25.11 -38.54
CA GLU A 201 4.93 -25.48 -37.12
C GLU A 201 3.57 -25.62 -36.40
N LEU A 202 2.62 -24.73 -36.70
CA LEU A 202 1.24 -24.81 -36.19
C LEU A 202 0.53 -26.08 -36.67
N ALA A 203 0.67 -26.43 -37.95
CA ALA A 203 0.12 -27.66 -38.52
C ALA A 203 0.73 -28.93 -37.88
N GLN A 204 2.00 -28.86 -37.45
CA GLN A 204 2.71 -29.92 -36.74
C GLN A 204 2.42 -29.96 -35.22
N GLN A 205 1.58 -29.06 -34.70
CA GLN A 205 1.23 -28.95 -33.27
C GLN A 205 2.40 -28.55 -32.35
N TYR A 206 3.37 -27.77 -32.85
CA TYR A 206 4.49 -27.27 -32.04
C TYR A 206 4.09 -26.53 -30.75
N PRO A 207 3.03 -25.69 -30.72
CA PRO A 207 2.60 -25.07 -29.46
C PRO A 207 2.30 -26.08 -28.36
N LEU A 208 1.69 -27.22 -28.73
CA LEU A 208 1.35 -28.30 -27.80
C LEU A 208 2.60 -29.07 -27.38
N ALA A 209 3.53 -29.31 -28.32
CA ALA A 209 4.81 -29.95 -28.03
C ALA A 209 5.64 -29.14 -27.01
N HIS A 210 5.75 -27.82 -27.20
CA HIS A 210 6.44 -26.95 -26.26
C HIS A 210 5.79 -26.98 -24.87
N TYR A 211 4.45 -26.99 -24.79
CA TYR A 211 3.71 -27.07 -23.54
C TYR A 211 3.95 -28.40 -22.80
N LEU A 212 3.88 -29.52 -23.53
CA LEU A 212 4.18 -30.85 -23.00
C LEU A 212 5.63 -30.98 -22.50
N ASN A 213 6.58 -30.30 -23.13
CA ASN A 213 7.96 -30.21 -22.62
C ASN A 213 7.99 -29.57 -21.23
N LEU A 214 7.26 -28.48 -21.00
CA LEU A 214 7.20 -27.85 -19.68
C LEU A 214 6.47 -28.73 -18.66
N LEU A 215 5.37 -29.38 -19.05
CA LEU A 215 4.69 -30.34 -18.17
C LEU A 215 5.60 -31.52 -17.78
N SER A 216 6.50 -31.93 -18.65
CA SER A 216 7.44 -33.02 -18.36
C SER A 216 8.42 -32.71 -17.23
N LEU A 217 8.64 -31.43 -16.92
CA LEU A 217 9.44 -31.02 -15.75
C LEU A 217 8.76 -31.41 -14.43
N MET A 218 7.43 -31.55 -14.43
CA MET A 218 6.61 -31.94 -13.29
C MET A 218 6.23 -33.43 -13.31
N ALA A 219 6.78 -34.21 -14.24
CA ALA A 219 6.41 -35.61 -14.38
C ALA A 219 7.09 -36.50 -13.34
N ILE A 220 6.29 -37.36 -12.70
CA ILE A 220 6.79 -38.39 -11.80
C ILE A 220 7.31 -39.56 -12.65
N PRO A 221 8.55 -40.05 -12.41
CA PRO A 221 9.12 -41.19 -13.11
C PRO A 221 8.23 -42.44 -13.02
N VAL A 222 8.12 -43.17 -14.13
CA VAL A 222 7.33 -44.42 -14.14
C VAL A 222 8.12 -45.54 -13.45
N GLU A 223 7.57 -46.03 -12.33
CA GLU A 223 8.21 -47.04 -11.48
C GLU A 223 8.62 -48.28 -12.29
N GLY A 224 9.87 -48.72 -12.11
CA GLY A 224 10.44 -49.87 -12.80
C GLY A 224 10.81 -49.64 -14.28
N LEU A 225 10.48 -48.50 -14.88
CA LEU A 225 10.84 -48.14 -16.26
C LEU A 225 11.82 -46.96 -16.34
N GLN A 226 11.80 -46.07 -15.35
CA GLN A 226 12.73 -44.94 -15.20
C GLN A 226 13.34 -44.98 -13.80
N ILE A 227 14.54 -45.54 -13.67
CA ILE A 227 15.17 -45.78 -12.37
C ILE A 227 16.23 -44.72 -12.04
N GLN A 228 16.77 -44.02 -13.06
CA GLN A 228 17.79 -42.98 -12.87
C GLN A 228 17.25 -41.57 -13.09
N THR A 229 16.01 -41.44 -13.58
CA THR A 229 15.35 -40.15 -13.76
C THR A 229 14.71 -39.70 -12.44
N GLU A 230 15.06 -38.51 -11.94
CA GLU A 230 14.36 -37.84 -10.84
C GLU A 230 13.40 -36.77 -11.38
N PRO A 231 12.29 -36.45 -10.68
CA PRO A 231 11.45 -35.31 -11.03
C PRO A 231 12.26 -34.00 -10.97
N VAL A 232 12.12 -33.14 -11.98
CA VAL A 232 12.77 -31.80 -11.96
C VAL A 232 12.03 -30.87 -11.00
N ILE A 233 10.71 -30.98 -10.94
CA ILE A 233 9.84 -30.30 -9.98
C ILE A 233 8.94 -31.35 -9.33
N GLU A 234 9.07 -31.53 -8.02
CA GLU A 234 8.14 -32.35 -7.25
C GLU A 234 7.01 -31.46 -6.70
N LEU A 235 5.80 -31.65 -7.24
CA LEU A 235 4.61 -30.94 -6.77
C LEU A 235 3.85 -31.79 -5.76
N PRO A 236 3.34 -31.18 -4.67
CA PRO A 236 2.55 -31.90 -3.69
C PRO A 236 1.17 -32.27 -4.26
N GLN A 237 0.50 -33.20 -3.60
CA GLN A 237 -0.93 -33.40 -3.75
C GLN A 237 -1.69 -32.32 -2.97
N PHE A 238 -2.85 -31.92 -3.47
CA PHE A 238 -3.63 -30.84 -2.90
C PHE A 238 -4.96 -31.36 -2.37
N ARG A 239 -5.37 -30.89 -1.20
CA ARG A 239 -6.73 -31.09 -0.67
C ARG A 239 -7.37 -29.75 -0.37
N VAL A 240 -8.63 -29.58 -0.75
CA VAL A 240 -9.35 -28.33 -0.44
C VAL A 240 -10.11 -28.48 0.87
N ILE A 241 -10.00 -27.48 1.76
CA ILE A 241 -10.69 -27.43 3.05
C ILE A 241 -11.64 -26.25 3.12
N ALA A 242 -12.69 -26.34 3.95
CA ALA A 242 -13.62 -25.25 4.15
C ALA A 242 -12.96 -24.06 4.85
N ASN A 243 -13.33 -22.84 4.48
CA ASN A 243 -12.90 -21.61 5.16
C ASN A 243 -13.79 -21.27 6.36
N GLN A 244 -15.01 -21.80 6.43
CA GLN A 244 -15.93 -21.55 7.53
C GLN A 244 -15.65 -22.43 8.74
N GLU A 245 -16.19 -22.03 9.89
CA GLU A 245 -16.26 -22.89 11.06
C GLU A 245 -17.13 -24.12 10.75
N THR A 246 -16.56 -25.29 11.05
CA THR A 246 -17.25 -26.58 10.97
C THR A 246 -17.15 -27.24 12.32
N ASN A 247 -17.98 -28.27 12.58
CA ASN A 247 -17.90 -29.03 13.84
C ASN A 247 -16.50 -29.61 14.14
N ALA A 248 -15.64 -29.76 13.12
CA ALA A 248 -14.30 -30.32 13.25
C ALA A 248 -13.18 -29.27 13.28
N ILE A 249 -13.40 -28.06 12.74
CA ILE A 249 -12.34 -27.06 12.53
C ILE A 249 -12.88 -25.66 12.80
N LYS A 250 -12.26 -24.96 13.75
CA LYS A 250 -12.46 -23.53 14.00
C LYS A 250 -11.35 -22.71 13.33
N PRO A 251 -11.67 -21.72 12.48
CA PRO A 251 -10.67 -20.84 11.87
C PRO A 251 -9.84 -20.08 12.92
N ILE A 252 -8.56 -19.87 12.62
CA ILE A 252 -7.67 -19.03 13.43
C ILE A 252 -7.99 -17.56 13.12
N ALA A 253 -8.25 -16.78 14.16
CA ALA A 253 -8.50 -15.35 14.04
C ALA A 253 -7.20 -14.60 13.80
N VAL A 254 -7.24 -13.64 12.87
CA VAL A 254 -6.09 -12.82 12.49
C VAL A 254 -6.42 -11.34 12.60
N ASP A 255 -5.58 -10.57 13.28
CA ASP A 255 -5.69 -9.11 13.31
C ASP A 255 -4.69 -8.50 12.31
N LEU A 256 -5.18 -7.62 11.43
CA LEU A 256 -4.37 -6.85 10.49
C LEU A 256 -4.15 -5.43 11.05
N ILE A 257 -2.90 -5.03 11.20
CA ILE A 257 -2.51 -3.71 11.67
C ILE A 257 -1.82 -2.98 10.54
N LEU A 258 -2.24 -1.75 10.29
CA LEU A 258 -1.78 -0.92 9.19
C LEU A 258 -1.41 0.47 9.69
N ASP A 259 -0.18 0.85 9.40
CA ASP A 259 0.28 2.23 9.50
C ASP A 259 0.39 2.82 8.09
N VAL A 260 -0.69 3.46 7.64
CA VAL A 260 -0.76 4.06 6.30
C VAL A 260 -0.18 5.45 6.35
N GLY A 261 1.10 5.63 6.03
CA GLY A 261 1.73 6.95 5.97
C GLY A 261 1.48 7.69 4.64
N ASN A 262 1.80 8.98 4.61
CA ASN A 262 1.73 9.76 3.37
C ASN A 262 2.70 9.26 2.29
N SER A 263 3.90 8.79 2.66
CA SER A 263 4.91 8.37 1.68
C SER A 263 5.13 6.85 1.72
N ARG A 264 5.12 6.24 2.91
CA ARG A 264 5.28 4.80 3.10
C ARG A 264 4.23 4.22 4.05
N THR A 265 3.80 3.00 3.79
CA THR A 265 2.84 2.21 4.56
C THR A 265 3.52 0.96 5.12
N CYS A 266 3.13 0.56 6.32
CA CYS A 266 3.64 -0.62 7.02
C CYS A 266 2.46 -1.48 7.51
N GLY A 267 2.63 -2.82 7.51
CA GLY A 267 1.58 -3.74 7.94
C GLY A 267 2.09 -4.95 8.72
N ILE A 268 1.33 -5.37 9.73
CA ILE A 268 1.59 -6.55 10.57
C ILE A 268 0.32 -7.39 10.67
N LEU A 269 0.47 -8.71 10.64
CA LEU A 269 -0.59 -9.69 10.88
C LEU A 269 -0.30 -10.44 12.20
N ILE A 270 -1.33 -10.68 13.00
CA ILE A 270 -1.22 -11.38 14.30
C ILE A 270 -2.25 -12.52 14.34
N GLU A 271 -1.78 -13.77 14.45
CA GLU A 271 -2.63 -14.95 14.63
C GLU A 271 -2.91 -15.22 16.11
N ASP A 272 -4.18 -15.51 16.42
CA ASP A 272 -4.65 -15.92 17.74
C ASP A 272 -4.90 -17.43 17.79
N HIS A 273 -3.94 -18.17 18.35
CA HIS A 273 -4.01 -19.62 18.56
C HIS A 273 -4.63 -20.01 19.91
N GLY A 274 -5.31 -19.09 20.61
CA GLY A 274 -5.91 -19.32 21.92
C GLY A 274 -4.87 -19.54 23.03
N GLN A 275 -5.16 -20.44 23.98
CA GLN A 275 -4.34 -20.63 25.20
C GLN A 275 -2.89 -21.09 24.94
N SER A 276 -2.59 -21.60 23.74
CA SER A 276 -1.29 -22.15 23.38
C SER A 276 -0.30 -21.09 22.85
N GLY A 277 -0.74 -19.88 22.54
CA GLY A 277 0.08 -18.87 21.87
C GLY A 277 -0.02 -17.50 22.53
N SER A 278 1.05 -17.03 23.18
CA SER A 278 1.23 -15.59 23.38
C SER A 278 1.31 -14.96 21.99
N GLY A 279 0.44 -14.00 21.66
CA GLY A 279 0.39 -13.37 20.33
C GLY A 279 1.70 -12.72 19.87
N MET A 280 2.67 -12.57 20.78
CA MET A 280 4.06 -12.20 20.47
C MET A 280 4.82 -13.24 19.64
N ARG A 281 4.40 -14.52 19.62
CA ARG A 281 5.07 -15.59 18.86
C ARG A 281 4.50 -15.79 17.45
N HIS A 282 3.25 -15.39 17.24
CA HIS A 282 2.51 -15.68 16.00
C HIS A 282 2.14 -14.40 15.26
N ASN A 283 3.11 -13.48 15.14
CA ASN A 283 2.98 -12.29 14.31
C ASN A 283 3.99 -12.33 13.17
N TYR A 284 3.66 -11.63 12.08
CA TYR A 284 4.52 -11.56 10.91
C TYR A 284 4.16 -10.33 10.07
N VAL A 285 5.11 -9.93 9.23
CA VAL A 285 4.99 -8.75 8.38
C VAL A 285 4.05 -9.00 7.19
N LEU A 286 3.27 -7.98 6.82
CA LEU A 286 2.48 -7.99 5.59
C LEU A 286 3.40 -8.07 4.37
N LYS A 287 3.18 -9.09 3.54
CA LYS A 287 3.92 -9.35 2.30
C LYS A 287 3.05 -8.97 1.11
N LEU A 288 3.60 -8.13 0.22
CA LEU A 288 2.96 -7.81 -1.07
C LEU A 288 3.60 -8.63 -2.18
N ARG A 289 2.79 -9.29 -3.02
CA ARG A 289 3.27 -9.93 -4.25
C ARG A 289 3.07 -8.99 -5.44
N ASP A 290 4.11 -8.83 -6.26
CA ASP A 290 4.03 -8.06 -7.52
C ASP A 290 3.22 -8.87 -8.52
N LEU A 291 2.00 -8.44 -8.86
CA LEU A 291 1.12 -9.25 -9.73
C LEU A 291 1.52 -9.18 -11.20
N SER A 292 2.30 -8.16 -11.58
CA SER A 292 2.92 -8.07 -12.91
C SER A 292 4.18 -8.94 -13.03
N ALA A 293 4.89 -9.17 -11.92
CA ALA A 293 6.05 -10.06 -11.82
C ALA A 293 5.95 -10.97 -10.57
N PRO A 294 5.06 -12.00 -10.60
CA PRO A 294 4.70 -12.81 -9.43
C PRO A 294 5.85 -13.53 -8.73
N GLU A 295 6.99 -13.71 -9.38
CA GLU A 295 8.24 -14.21 -8.82
C GLU A 295 8.88 -13.24 -7.79
N HIS A 296 8.33 -12.04 -7.65
CA HIS A 296 8.81 -11.02 -6.71
C HIS A 296 7.79 -10.69 -5.63
N ILE A 297 8.32 -10.49 -4.42
CA ILE A 297 7.60 -10.03 -3.23
C ILE A 297 8.31 -8.83 -2.59
N TYR A 298 7.55 -8.12 -1.76
CA TYR A 298 8.01 -7.00 -0.94
C TYR A 298 7.56 -7.20 0.52
N THR A 299 8.50 -7.09 1.46
CA THR A 299 8.26 -7.26 2.91
C THR A 299 8.61 -6.01 3.72
N ASP A 300 9.32 -5.04 3.14
CA ASP A 300 9.61 -3.78 3.80
C ASP A 300 8.40 -2.84 3.79
N PRO A 301 8.35 -1.82 4.66
CA PRO A 301 7.36 -0.74 4.52
C PRO A 301 7.42 -0.15 3.10
N PHE A 302 6.29 -0.15 2.41
CA PHE A 302 6.18 0.08 0.96
C PHE A 302 5.63 1.47 0.65
N GLU A 303 5.89 1.99 -0.56
CA GLU A 303 5.36 3.30 -0.98
C GLU A 303 3.82 3.32 -0.99
N SER A 304 3.21 4.39 -0.46
CA SER A 304 1.75 4.56 -0.40
C SER A 304 1.10 4.91 -1.76
N ARG A 305 1.84 4.71 -2.85
CA ARG A 305 1.42 5.01 -4.22
C ARG A 305 0.39 4.00 -4.71
N VAL A 306 -0.52 4.48 -5.56
CA VAL A 306 -1.54 3.67 -6.24
C VAL A 306 -1.44 3.88 -7.75
N GLU A 307 -1.44 2.78 -8.51
CA GLU A 307 -1.62 2.79 -9.97
C GLU A 307 -2.79 1.89 -10.36
N PHE A 308 -3.65 2.35 -11.27
CA PHE A 308 -4.65 1.49 -11.89
C PHE A 308 -3.98 0.53 -12.85
N SER A 309 -4.02 -0.76 -12.54
CA SER A 309 -3.54 -1.83 -13.41
C SER A 309 -4.24 -3.14 -13.05
N GLN A 310 -4.69 -3.88 -14.06
CA GLN A 310 -5.36 -5.16 -13.85
C GLN A 310 -4.32 -6.27 -13.61
N ALA A 311 -4.65 -7.19 -12.71
CA ALA A 311 -3.85 -8.40 -12.55
C ALA A 311 -4.22 -9.37 -13.66
N PHE A 312 -3.23 -9.87 -14.39
CA PHE A 312 -3.43 -10.84 -15.47
C PHE A 312 -2.77 -12.15 -15.13
N PHE A 313 -3.53 -13.22 -15.24
CA PHE A 313 -3.03 -14.58 -15.05
C PHE A 313 -2.94 -15.33 -16.39
N GLY A 314 -2.82 -14.62 -17.51
CA GLY A 314 -2.73 -15.19 -18.85
C GLY A 314 -3.79 -14.67 -19.82
N LYS A 315 -4.31 -15.56 -20.69
CA LYS A 315 -5.23 -15.24 -21.79
C LYS A 315 -6.68 -15.35 -21.36
N ASP A 316 -7.22 -14.29 -20.74
CA ASP A 316 -8.57 -14.32 -20.18
C ASP A 316 -9.65 -14.60 -21.23
N HIS A 317 -9.54 -14.07 -22.44
CA HIS A 317 -10.50 -14.35 -23.52
C HIS A 317 -10.50 -15.83 -23.95
N CYS A 318 -9.37 -16.53 -23.86
CA CYS A 318 -9.32 -17.99 -24.00
C CYS A 318 -9.94 -18.66 -22.77
N SER A 319 -9.58 -18.22 -21.56
CA SER A 319 -10.11 -18.74 -20.29
C SER A 319 -11.63 -18.76 -20.25
N VAL A 320 -12.31 -17.68 -20.65
CA VAL A 320 -13.77 -17.58 -20.65
C VAL A 320 -14.43 -18.66 -21.53
N ARG A 321 -13.76 -19.09 -22.61
CA ARG A 321 -14.25 -20.16 -23.50
C ARG A 321 -14.24 -21.53 -22.85
N SER A 322 -13.62 -21.71 -21.69
CA SER A 322 -13.81 -22.90 -20.85
C SER A 322 -15.21 -22.97 -20.24
N GLY A 323 -16.02 -21.92 -20.34
CA GLY A 323 -17.30 -21.77 -19.65
C GLY A 323 -17.21 -21.07 -18.29
N ARG A 324 -15.99 -20.80 -17.78
CA ARG A 324 -15.75 -20.11 -16.50
C ARG A 324 -15.30 -18.67 -16.76
N HIS A 325 -16.25 -17.73 -16.70
CA HIS A 325 -16.01 -16.31 -17.00
C HIS A 325 -15.26 -15.55 -15.89
N ASP A 326 -15.19 -16.12 -14.69
CA ASP A 326 -14.65 -15.51 -13.47
C ASP A 326 -13.45 -16.28 -12.91
N ALA A 327 -12.75 -17.05 -13.76
CA ALA A 327 -11.54 -17.76 -13.39
C ALA A 327 -10.38 -16.78 -13.16
N PHE A 328 -9.66 -16.93 -12.05
CA PHE A 328 -8.50 -16.10 -11.68
C PHE A 328 -8.82 -14.61 -11.57
N GLN A 329 -10.03 -14.29 -11.12
CA GLN A 329 -10.46 -12.92 -10.91
C GLN A 329 -9.80 -12.34 -9.65
N TRP A 330 -8.86 -11.41 -9.83
CA TRP A 330 -8.35 -10.60 -8.73
C TRP A 330 -9.38 -9.50 -8.39
N PRO A 331 -9.78 -9.33 -7.12
CA PRO A 331 -10.86 -8.41 -6.74
C PRO A 331 -10.66 -6.95 -7.15
N THR A 332 -9.42 -6.48 -7.21
CA THR A 332 -9.10 -5.05 -7.35
C THR A 332 -8.53 -4.71 -8.72
N ILE A 333 -8.63 -3.43 -9.07
CA ILE A 333 -8.13 -2.87 -10.32
C ILE A 333 -6.93 -1.93 -10.13
N ALA A 334 -6.33 -1.95 -8.93
CA ALA A 334 -5.24 -1.06 -8.52
C ALA A 334 -4.08 -1.85 -7.91
N ARG A 335 -2.85 -1.40 -8.16
CA ARG A 335 -1.60 -1.92 -7.59
C ARG A 335 -1.00 -0.88 -6.64
N ILE A 336 -0.20 -1.35 -5.69
CA ILE A 336 0.39 -0.54 -4.62
C ILE A 336 1.88 -0.87 -4.43
N GLY A 337 2.59 -0.05 -3.65
CA GLY A 337 3.98 -0.32 -3.28
C GLY A 337 4.95 -0.34 -4.47
N GLY A 338 5.95 -1.22 -4.42
CA GLY A 338 7.00 -1.29 -5.44
C GLY A 338 6.49 -1.54 -6.87
N GLU A 339 5.42 -2.34 -7.01
CA GLU A 339 4.76 -2.56 -8.30
C GLU A 339 4.19 -1.24 -8.86
N ALA A 340 3.45 -0.50 -8.04
CA ALA A 340 2.88 0.79 -8.43
C ALA A 340 3.96 1.82 -8.78
N SER A 341 5.06 1.88 -8.02
CA SER A 341 6.16 2.81 -8.32
C SER A 341 6.86 2.47 -9.63
N ARG A 342 7.08 1.18 -9.92
CA ARG A 342 7.62 0.72 -11.20
C ARG A 342 6.67 1.04 -12.35
N LEU A 343 5.37 0.81 -12.19
CA LEU A 343 4.35 1.15 -13.19
C LEU A 343 4.29 2.66 -13.44
N ALA A 344 4.28 3.48 -12.39
CA ALA A 344 4.23 4.94 -12.49
C ALA A 344 5.45 5.51 -13.22
N ALA A 345 6.64 5.01 -12.90
CA ALA A 345 7.87 5.39 -13.57
C ALA A 345 7.87 5.00 -15.05
N ARG A 346 7.11 3.97 -15.45
CA ARG A 346 7.09 3.43 -16.82
C ARG A 346 5.90 3.86 -17.69
N ARG A 347 5.05 4.77 -17.21
CA ARG A 347 3.92 5.30 -18.00
C ARG A 347 4.40 5.84 -19.36
N LYS A 348 3.58 5.72 -20.40
CA LYS A 348 3.92 6.25 -21.74
C LYS A 348 3.62 7.74 -21.89
N GLY A 349 2.79 8.28 -21.00
CA GLY A 349 2.38 9.70 -21.01
C GLY A 349 1.22 10.03 -21.94
N SER A 350 0.86 9.14 -22.86
CA SER A 350 -0.34 9.26 -23.71
C SER A 350 -1.62 8.75 -23.04
N GLU A 351 -1.50 8.04 -21.91
CA GLU A 351 -2.59 7.37 -21.19
C GLU A 351 -3.45 8.36 -20.37
N GLY A 352 -2.90 9.51 -19.99
CA GLY A 352 -3.52 10.41 -19.01
C GLY A 352 -3.26 9.97 -17.58
N SER A 353 -4.16 10.31 -16.64
CA SER A 353 -3.97 10.01 -15.21
C SER A 353 -4.20 8.52 -14.93
N THR A 354 -3.17 7.81 -14.44
CA THR A 354 -3.26 6.38 -14.14
C THR A 354 -3.07 6.03 -12.67
N GLY A 355 -2.83 7.02 -11.80
CA GLY A 355 -2.53 6.78 -10.40
C GLY A 355 -2.07 8.02 -9.66
N LEU A 356 -1.85 7.89 -8.35
CA LEU A 356 -1.58 8.97 -7.41
C LEU A 356 -0.44 8.59 -6.46
N SER A 357 0.44 9.54 -6.13
CA SER A 357 1.58 9.26 -5.23
C SER A 357 1.17 8.90 -3.81
N SER A 358 0.06 9.45 -3.31
CA SER A 358 -0.47 9.15 -1.98
C SER A 358 -1.94 9.56 -1.84
N PRO A 359 -2.87 8.61 -1.73
CA PRO A 359 -4.27 8.93 -1.48
C PRO A 359 -4.53 9.59 -0.12
N LYS A 360 -3.73 9.28 0.92
CA LYS A 360 -3.88 9.86 2.27
C LYS A 360 -3.76 11.40 2.27
N ARG A 361 -2.98 11.99 1.36
CA ARG A 361 -2.85 13.46 1.19
C ARG A 361 -4.12 14.14 0.68
N TYR A 362 -5.03 13.37 0.07
CA TYR A 362 -6.22 13.87 -0.61
C TYR A 362 -7.51 13.30 -0.03
N LEU A 363 -7.50 12.79 1.21
CA LEU A 363 -8.72 12.36 1.91
C LEU A 363 -9.81 13.44 1.90
N TRP A 364 -9.41 14.71 1.94
CA TRP A 364 -10.30 15.87 1.87
C TRP A 364 -10.98 16.08 0.52
N ASP A 365 -10.43 15.56 -0.59
CA ASP A 365 -10.94 15.81 -1.94
C ASP A 365 -11.89 14.71 -2.39
N GLU A 366 -13.16 14.89 -2.07
CA GLU A 366 -14.27 13.99 -2.42
C GLU A 366 -14.94 14.35 -3.77
N LYS A 367 -14.43 15.35 -4.51
CA LYS A 367 -15.01 15.80 -5.78
C LYS A 367 -14.61 14.91 -6.96
N PHE A 368 -15.40 14.97 -8.03
CA PHE A 368 -15.07 14.30 -9.29
C PHE A 368 -13.71 14.75 -9.83
N TYR A 369 -12.87 13.79 -10.20
CA TYR A 369 -11.61 14.09 -10.87
C TYR A 369 -11.84 14.25 -12.38
N GLY A 370 -11.89 15.50 -12.84
CA GLY A 370 -12.35 15.87 -14.18
C GLY A 370 -11.58 15.25 -15.35
N GLN A 371 -10.29 14.90 -15.18
CA GLN A 371 -9.49 14.27 -16.25
C GLN A 371 -9.85 12.79 -16.48
N GLY A 372 -10.47 12.15 -15.48
CA GLY A 372 -10.73 10.72 -15.45
C GLY A 372 -9.47 9.85 -15.26
N TRP A 373 -9.68 8.57 -14.98
CA TRP A 373 -8.63 7.59 -14.71
C TRP A 373 -8.51 6.53 -15.80
N ARG A 374 -7.27 6.12 -16.11
CA ARG A 374 -6.97 5.07 -17.09
C ARG A 374 -6.04 4.00 -16.53
N PHE A 375 -6.05 2.83 -17.14
CA PHE A 375 -5.10 1.78 -16.79
C PHE A 375 -3.68 2.13 -17.27
N ASN A 376 -2.70 1.84 -16.40
CA ASN A 376 -1.28 1.88 -16.68
C ASN A 376 -0.84 0.55 -17.30
N GLY A 377 -0.44 0.59 -18.58
CA GLY A 377 -0.09 -0.60 -19.35
C GLY A 377 -1.33 -1.43 -19.75
N SER A 378 -1.62 -1.49 -21.05
CA SER A 378 -2.64 -2.36 -21.60
C SER A 378 -2.04 -3.68 -22.11
N TYR A 379 -2.70 -4.79 -21.81
CA TYR A 379 -2.46 -6.10 -22.45
C TYR A 379 -2.68 -6.01 -23.97
N VAL A 380 -3.59 -5.13 -24.39
CA VAL A 380 -3.86 -4.78 -25.79
C VAL A 380 -3.05 -3.55 -26.15
N GLN A 381 -1.88 -3.76 -26.75
CA GLN A 381 -1.15 -2.71 -27.47
C GLN A 381 -2.15 -2.00 -28.39
N ASP A 382 -2.33 -0.68 -28.21
CA ASP A 382 -3.12 0.28 -29.02
C ASP A 382 -4.40 0.86 -28.41
N SER A 383 -4.78 0.53 -27.18
CA SER A 383 -5.79 1.30 -26.44
C SER A 383 -5.28 1.71 -25.06
N ASN A 384 -5.56 2.95 -24.65
CA ASN A 384 -5.41 3.43 -23.27
C ASN A 384 -6.78 3.29 -22.61
N PRO A 385 -7.11 2.11 -22.04
CA PRO A 385 -8.47 1.84 -21.60
C PRO A 385 -8.78 2.63 -20.33
N LEU A 386 -10.05 3.03 -20.19
CA LEU A 386 -10.57 3.60 -18.96
C LEU A 386 -10.38 2.60 -17.81
N ALA A 387 -10.14 3.11 -16.60
CA ALA A 387 -9.95 2.32 -15.38
C ALA A 387 -11.26 1.67 -14.90
N THR A 388 -11.92 0.91 -15.76
CA THR A 388 -13.24 0.30 -15.55
C THR A 388 -13.13 -1.20 -15.85
N ALA A 389 -12.75 -1.98 -14.84
CA ALA A 389 -12.69 -3.44 -14.97
C ALA A 389 -13.50 -4.15 -13.88
N ALA A 390 -14.19 -5.21 -14.28
CA ALA A 390 -14.93 -6.08 -13.38
C ALA A 390 -13.95 -6.90 -12.51
N PRO A 391 -14.32 -7.26 -11.28
CA PRO A 391 -15.64 -7.05 -10.67
C PRO A 391 -15.78 -5.67 -10.02
N PHE A 392 -14.66 -5.02 -9.67
CA PHE A 392 -14.63 -3.82 -8.85
C PHE A 392 -15.44 -2.67 -9.45
N ALA A 393 -15.28 -2.40 -10.75
CA ALA A 393 -16.02 -1.32 -11.44
C ALA A 393 -17.54 -1.51 -11.42
N ASN A 394 -18.03 -2.75 -11.35
CA ASN A 394 -19.46 -3.02 -11.29
C ASN A 394 -20.07 -2.66 -9.92
N LEU A 395 -19.23 -2.36 -8.93
CA LEU A 395 -19.61 -2.17 -7.53
C LEU A 395 -19.39 -0.75 -7.03
N ILE A 396 -18.95 0.17 -7.89
CA ILE A 396 -18.67 1.58 -7.56
C ILE A 396 -19.34 2.55 -8.54
N ASP A 397 -19.63 3.76 -8.08
CA ASP A 397 -20.13 4.86 -8.92
C ASP A 397 -19.00 5.60 -9.66
N GLU A 398 -19.35 6.63 -10.43
CA GLU A 398 -18.37 7.45 -11.17
C GLU A 398 -17.38 8.23 -10.27
N ARG A 399 -17.68 8.44 -8.98
CA ARG A 399 -16.78 9.03 -7.97
C ARG A 399 -15.93 7.99 -7.27
N GLY A 400 -16.20 6.70 -7.49
CA GLY A 400 -15.51 5.60 -6.83
C GLY A 400 -16.08 5.28 -5.45
N GLU A 401 -17.29 5.77 -5.15
CA GLU A 401 -18.03 5.38 -3.95
C GLU A 401 -18.66 4.02 -4.16
N ALA A 402 -18.63 3.17 -3.13
CA ALA A 402 -19.22 1.85 -3.21
C ALA A 402 -20.75 1.93 -3.31
N LEU A 403 -21.34 1.28 -4.32
CA LEU A 403 -22.78 1.37 -4.62
C LEU A 403 -23.64 0.93 -3.43
N HIS A 404 -23.19 -0.06 -2.66
CA HIS A 404 -23.91 -0.56 -1.48
C HIS A 404 -24.02 0.47 -0.33
N THR A 405 -23.25 1.55 -0.37
CA THR A 405 -23.33 2.65 0.60
C THR A 405 -24.30 3.76 0.19
N ILE A 406 -24.78 3.75 -1.06
CA ILE A 406 -25.74 4.71 -1.58
C ILE A 406 -27.14 4.33 -1.06
N GLU A 407 -27.78 5.28 -0.36
CA GLU A 407 -29.09 5.08 0.29
C GLU A 407 -30.21 4.93 -0.74
N ASP A 408 -30.23 5.76 -1.79
CA ASP A 408 -31.20 5.65 -2.87
C ASP A 408 -30.78 4.57 -3.87
N GLU A 409 -31.59 3.51 -3.99
CA GLU A 409 -31.33 2.39 -4.90
C GLU A 409 -31.32 2.83 -6.37
N MET A 410 -32.09 3.86 -6.73
CA MET A 410 -32.13 4.38 -8.10
C MET A 410 -30.81 5.03 -8.53
N ASP A 411 -30.01 5.49 -7.56
CA ASP A 411 -28.72 6.12 -7.79
C ASP A 411 -27.55 5.11 -7.79
N ARG A 412 -27.81 3.80 -7.58
CA ARG A 412 -26.80 2.73 -7.59
C ARG A 412 -26.37 2.35 -9.01
N ILE A 413 -25.77 3.30 -9.72
CA ILE A 413 -25.34 3.14 -11.11
C ILE A 413 -23.84 2.81 -11.16
N PRO A 414 -23.44 1.64 -11.71
CA PRO A 414 -22.04 1.32 -11.93
C PRO A 414 -21.29 2.33 -12.79
N VAL A 415 -20.00 2.49 -12.55
CA VAL A 415 -19.15 3.42 -13.30
C VAL A 415 -19.07 3.09 -14.79
N PHE A 416 -19.31 4.10 -15.61
CA PHE A 416 -18.98 4.10 -17.04
C PHE A 416 -17.80 5.02 -17.33
N THR A 417 -17.78 6.19 -16.69
CA THR A 417 -16.67 7.15 -16.79
C THR A 417 -15.94 7.24 -15.45
N PRO A 418 -14.70 6.77 -15.34
CA PRO A 418 -13.98 6.71 -14.06
C PRO A 418 -13.47 8.10 -13.66
N ARG A 419 -14.34 8.92 -13.04
CA ARG A 419 -14.02 10.25 -12.49
C ARG A 419 -13.81 10.19 -10.98
N TYR A 420 -13.20 9.09 -10.54
CA TYR A 420 -13.01 8.78 -9.12
C TYR A 420 -12.39 9.96 -8.37
N SER A 421 -12.94 10.31 -7.22
CA SER A 421 -12.36 11.35 -6.38
C SER A 421 -10.96 10.97 -5.91
N ARG A 422 -10.10 11.95 -5.64
CA ARG A 422 -8.75 11.63 -5.11
C ARG A 422 -8.85 10.96 -3.73
N SER A 423 -9.89 11.26 -2.95
CA SER A 423 -10.20 10.59 -1.69
C SER A 423 -10.58 9.11 -1.90
N SER A 424 -11.39 8.77 -2.91
CA SER A 424 -11.81 7.38 -3.14
C SER A 424 -10.66 6.47 -3.57
N LEU A 425 -9.58 7.00 -4.15
CA LEU A 425 -8.33 6.23 -4.39
C LEU A 425 -7.76 5.59 -3.11
N MET A 426 -8.09 6.11 -1.92
CA MET A 426 -7.78 5.47 -0.65
C MET A 426 -8.52 4.13 -0.49
N THR A 427 -9.80 4.06 -0.91
CA THR A 427 -10.57 2.80 -0.93
C THR A 427 -9.89 1.76 -1.83
N PHE A 428 -9.41 2.16 -3.01
CA PHE A 428 -8.71 1.26 -3.94
C PHE A 428 -7.38 0.76 -3.34
N MET A 429 -6.60 1.64 -2.71
CA MET A 429 -5.37 1.27 -2.01
C MET A 429 -5.64 0.25 -0.91
N LEU A 430 -6.59 0.55 -0.02
CA LEU A 430 -6.94 -0.30 1.11
C LEU A 430 -7.52 -1.64 0.67
N ALA A 431 -8.30 -1.66 -0.41
CA ALA A 431 -8.84 -2.88 -1.00
C ALA A 431 -7.71 -3.79 -1.53
N GLU A 432 -6.68 -3.22 -2.14
CA GLU A 432 -5.51 -3.99 -2.60
C GLU A 432 -4.69 -4.53 -1.43
N VAL A 433 -4.41 -3.70 -0.42
CA VAL A 433 -3.74 -4.14 0.82
C VAL A 433 -4.50 -5.30 1.46
N LEU A 434 -5.82 -5.17 1.57
CA LEU A 434 -6.70 -6.19 2.15
C LEU A 434 -6.68 -7.50 1.34
N THR A 435 -6.69 -7.40 0.01
CA THR A 435 -6.66 -8.58 -0.87
C THR A 435 -5.33 -9.32 -0.76
N GLN A 436 -4.21 -8.59 -0.71
CA GLN A 436 -2.88 -9.16 -0.48
C GLN A 436 -2.79 -9.83 0.91
N ALA A 437 -3.33 -9.19 1.96
CA ALA A 437 -3.39 -9.77 3.31
C ALA A 437 -4.21 -11.07 3.35
N ILE A 438 -5.39 -11.10 2.73
CA ILE A 438 -6.25 -12.29 2.64
C ILE A 438 -5.54 -13.45 1.94
N SER A 439 -4.84 -13.17 0.83
CA SER A 439 -4.04 -14.17 0.13
C SER A 439 -2.90 -14.68 1.03
N GLN A 440 -2.18 -13.79 1.71
CA GLN A 440 -1.08 -14.16 2.60
C GLN A 440 -1.50 -15.06 3.77
N ILE A 441 -2.53 -14.67 4.54
CA ILE A 441 -2.94 -15.41 5.76
C ILE A 441 -3.35 -16.86 5.47
N ASN A 442 -3.84 -17.14 4.26
CA ASN A 442 -4.27 -18.47 3.85
C ASN A 442 -3.31 -19.19 2.91
N SER A 443 -2.18 -18.54 2.54
CA SER A 443 -1.17 -19.17 1.70
C SER A 443 -0.59 -20.43 2.34
N PRO A 444 -0.33 -21.51 1.56
CA PRO A 444 0.27 -22.73 2.09
C PRO A 444 1.59 -22.46 2.83
N GLU A 445 2.46 -21.64 2.26
CA GLU A 445 3.73 -21.18 2.86
C GLU A 445 3.50 -20.61 4.26
N GLN A 446 2.60 -19.63 4.39
CA GLN A 446 2.41 -18.93 5.66
C GLN A 446 1.82 -19.86 6.73
N ARG A 447 0.85 -20.70 6.38
CA ARG A 447 0.22 -21.62 7.32
C ARG A 447 1.16 -22.74 7.77
N ILE A 448 2.11 -23.15 6.93
CA ILE A 448 3.19 -24.06 7.34
C ILE A 448 4.11 -23.35 8.34
N ARG A 449 4.55 -22.12 8.01
CA ARG A 449 5.47 -21.35 8.87
C ARG A 449 4.90 -21.06 10.26
N GLN A 450 3.60 -20.77 10.36
CA GLN A 450 2.92 -20.50 11.64
C GLN A 450 2.41 -21.78 12.35
N GLY A 451 2.53 -22.94 11.71
CA GLY A 451 1.97 -24.20 12.21
C GLY A 451 0.46 -24.30 12.01
N HIS A 452 -0.11 -25.46 12.35
CA HIS A 452 -1.52 -25.78 12.07
C HIS A 452 -1.89 -25.60 10.59
N ALA A 453 -1.05 -26.14 9.70
CA ALA A 453 -1.17 -26.00 8.24
C ALA A 453 -2.50 -26.52 7.65
N GLY A 454 -3.32 -27.24 8.42
CA GLY A 454 -4.66 -27.71 8.03
C GLY A 454 -5.82 -26.83 8.48
N ILE A 455 -5.58 -25.68 9.13
CA ILE A 455 -6.63 -24.80 9.68
C ILE A 455 -6.71 -23.50 8.85
N PRO A 456 -7.90 -23.00 8.46
CA PRO A 456 -8.05 -21.73 7.75
C PRO A 456 -7.82 -20.52 8.68
N ARG A 457 -7.44 -19.37 8.10
CA ARG A 457 -7.27 -18.08 8.79
C ARG A 457 -8.34 -17.10 8.34
N GLN A 458 -8.89 -16.34 9.28
CA GLN A 458 -9.90 -15.31 9.01
C GLN A 458 -9.57 -14.00 9.70
N LEU A 459 -9.76 -12.88 8.99
CA LEU A 459 -9.55 -11.56 9.57
C LEU A 459 -10.63 -11.24 10.61
N ARG A 460 -10.20 -10.87 11.82
CA ARG A 460 -11.05 -10.47 12.94
C ARG A 460 -11.08 -8.96 13.11
N HIS A 461 -9.92 -8.32 13.07
CA HIS A 461 -9.78 -6.87 13.18
C HIS A 461 -8.90 -6.28 12.08
N ILE A 462 -9.24 -5.08 11.63
CA ILE A 462 -8.37 -4.21 10.83
C ILE A 462 -8.16 -2.92 11.62
N ILE A 463 -6.91 -2.64 11.97
CA ILE A 463 -6.53 -1.54 12.86
C ILE A 463 -5.65 -0.58 12.07
N LEU A 464 -6.09 0.67 11.94
CA LEU A 464 -5.36 1.73 11.24
C LEU A 464 -4.82 2.73 12.26
N THR A 465 -3.51 2.96 12.25
CA THR A 465 -2.91 4.07 13.02
C THR A 465 -3.08 5.39 12.27
N VAL A 466 -3.23 6.47 13.03
CA VAL A 466 -3.44 7.83 12.48
C VAL A 466 -2.50 8.86 13.12
N PRO A 467 -2.21 9.98 12.45
CA PRO A 467 -1.46 11.07 13.06
C PRO A 467 -2.24 11.68 14.24
N PRO A 468 -1.58 12.04 15.34
CA PRO A 468 -2.22 12.52 16.56
C PRO A 468 -3.06 13.79 16.35
N GLY A 469 -2.63 14.70 15.47
CA GLY A 469 -3.33 15.93 15.10
C GLY A 469 -4.17 15.84 13.82
N MET A 470 -4.42 14.64 13.28
CA MET A 470 -5.36 14.46 12.16
C MET A 470 -6.77 14.90 12.58
N PRO A 471 -7.41 15.88 11.89
CA PRO A 471 -8.78 16.31 12.19
C PRO A 471 -9.76 15.13 12.19
N MET A 472 -10.75 15.14 13.09
CA MET A 472 -11.68 14.02 13.23
C MET A 472 -12.53 13.83 11.97
N ALA A 473 -12.85 14.91 11.25
CA ALA A 473 -13.46 14.85 9.93
C ALA A 473 -12.65 13.99 8.94
N GLU A 474 -11.32 14.16 8.85
CA GLU A 474 -10.49 13.31 7.98
C GLU A 474 -10.42 11.87 8.48
N ARG A 475 -10.39 11.65 9.81
CA ARG A 475 -10.40 10.30 10.40
C ARG A 475 -11.69 9.54 10.05
N CYS A 476 -12.83 10.23 10.04
CA CYS A 476 -14.12 9.64 9.64
C CYS A 476 -14.10 9.22 8.17
N VAL A 477 -13.52 10.05 7.28
CA VAL A 477 -13.33 9.68 5.88
C VAL A 477 -12.45 8.44 5.77
N LEU A 478 -11.33 8.37 6.49
CA LEU A 478 -10.45 7.20 6.46
C LEU A 478 -11.16 5.90 6.88
N ASP A 479 -11.96 5.93 7.96
CA ASP A 479 -12.78 4.78 8.39
C ASP A 479 -13.80 4.37 7.30
N GLU A 480 -14.48 5.33 6.69
CA GLU A 480 -15.43 5.10 5.59
C GLU A 480 -14.75 4.45 4.37
N ARG A 481 -13.56 4.93 4.00
CA ARG A 481 -12.76 4.34 2.90
C ARG A 481 -12.38 2.89 3.20
N MET A 482 -12.05 2.56 4.45
CA MET A 482 -11.76 1.18 4.86
C MET A 482 -13.00 0.29 4.85
N ARG A 483 -14.16 0.79 5.35
CA ARG A 483 -15.43 0.05 5.31
C ARG A 483 -15.85 -0.29 3.90
N GLN A 484 -15.78 0.69 2.99
CA GLN A 484 -16.04 0.47 1.58
C GLN A 484 -15.05 -0.54 0.98
N ALA A 485 -13.76 -0.45 1.30
CA ALA A 485 -12.76 -1.40 0.81
C ALA A 485 -13.09 -2.85 1.22
N VAL A 486 -13.47 -3.08 2.48
CA VAL A 486 -13.93 -4.40 2.95
C VAL A 486 -15.17 -4.85 2.17
N GLY A 487 -16.21 -4.01 2.10
CA GLY A 487 -17.46 -4.36 1.42
C GLY A 487 -17.26 -4.67 -0.07
N LEU A 488 -16.40 -3.91 -0.76
CA LEU A 488 -16.06 -4.12 -2.16
C LEU A 488 -15.29 -5.42 -2.38
N VAL A 489 -14.30 -5.74 -1.54
CA VAL A 489 -13.56 -7.01 -1.63
C VAL A 489 -14.48 -8.20 -1.35
N TRP A 490 -15.33 -8.13 -0.31
CA TRP A 490 -16.27 -9.20 0.03
C TRP A 490 -17.27 -9.47 -1.10
N LYS A 491 -17.87 -8.43 -1.68
CA LYS A 491 -18.77 -8.58 -2.83
C LYS A 491 -18.05 -9.08 -4.08
N SER A 492 -16.83 -8.58 -4.34
CA SER A 492 -16.01 -9.04 -5.48
C SER A 492 -15.64 -10.51 -5.40
N LEU A 493 -15.34 -11.01 -4.19
CA LEU A 493 -15.05 -12.43 -3.92
C LEU A 493 -16.32 -13.29 -3.77
N ARG A 494 -17.51 -12.69 -3.85
CA ARG A 494 -18.82 -13.34 -3.61
C ARG A 494 -18.93 -13.98 -2.22
N TRP A 495 -18.30 -13.34 -1.24
CA TRP A 495 -18.46 -13.67 0.17
C TRP A 495 -19.67 -12.97 0.79
N HIS A 496 -20.26 -12.02 0.08
CA HIS A 496 -21.54 -11.39 0.40
C HIS A 496 -22.47 -11.50 -0.82
N ASN A 497 -23.68 -12.05 -0.62
CA ASN A 497 -24.65 -12.30 -1.70
C ASN A 497 -25.81 -11.30 -1.75
N GLY A 498 -25.86 -10.33 -0.82
CA GLY A 498 -26.92 -9.31 -0.76
C GLY A 498 -26.56 -8.02 -1.52
N GLU A 499 -27.55 -7.15 -1.75
CA GLU A 499 -27.33 -5.83 -2.36
C GLU A 499 -26.95 -4.76 -1.33
N ASN A 500 -27.41 -4.92 -0.09
CA ASN A 500 -27.15 -4.02 1.04
C ASN A 500 -25.67 -3.86 1.38
N ASP A 501 -25.38 -2.85 2.20
CA ASP A 501 -24.11 -2.72 2.91
C ASP A 501 -23.86 -3.97 3.78
N PRO A 502 -22.75 -4.69 3.57
CA PRO A 502 -22.44 -5.88 4.36
C PRO A 502 -22.39 -5.61 5.88
N TYR A 503 -22.01 -4.41 6.32
CA TYR A 503 -21.99 -4.06 7.75
C TYR A 503 -23.38 -3.78 8.34
N LYS A 504 -24.38 -3.51 7.50
CA LYS A 504 -25.79 -3.44 7.93
C LYS A 504 -26.38 -4.84 8.06
N ASP A 505 -26.10 -5.72 7.09
CA ASP A 505 -26.61 -7.11 7.12
C ASP A 505 -26.11 -7.90 8.35
N VAL A 506 -24.89 -7.63 8.86
CA VAL A 506 -24.41 -8.23 10.13
C VAL A 506 -25.28 -7.87 11.34
N GLN A 507 -25.97 -6.73 11.31
CA GLN A 507 -26.78 -6.25 12.43
C GLN A 507 -28.19 -6.83 12.42
N GLU A 508 -28.61 -7.46 11.30
CA GLU A 508 -29.96 -7.96 11.08
C GLU A 508 -29.96 -9.50 10.96
N GLU A 509 -30.57 -10.20 11.92
CA GLU A 509 -30.56 -11.67 11.99
C GLU A 509 -31.08 -12.37 10.70
N HIS A 510 -31.96 -11.71 9.94
CA HIS A 510 -32.55 -12.28 8.73
C HIS A 510 -31.65 -12.18 7.49
N THR A 511 -30.68 -11.27 7.46
CA THR A 511 -29.77 -11.06 6.32
C THR A 511 -28.34 -11.53 6.60
N GLU A 512 -28.02 -11.95 7.82
CA GLU A 512 -26.73 -12.55 8.19
C GLU A 512 -26.35 -13.75 7.29
N ALA A 513 -27.34 -14.53 6.84
CA ALA A 513 -27.14 -15.65 5.91
C ALA A 513 -26.54 -15.24 4.54
N ASN A 514 -26.58 -13.95 4.19
CA ASN A 514 -25.93 -13.43 2.98
C ASN A 514 -24.40 -13.41 3.09
N ILE A 515 -23.84 -13.56 4.30
CA ILE A 515 -22.41 -13.45 4.58
C ILE A 515 -21.80 -14.86 4.69
N LYS A 516 -21.02 -15.24 3.67
CA LYS A 516 -20.31 -16.52 3.63
C LYS A 516 -19.06 -16.50 4.53
N ILE A 517 -18.32 -15.39 4.53
CA ILE A 517 -17.10 -15.22 5.33
C ILE A 517 -17.29 -14.02 6.26
N PRO A 518 -17.09 -14.15 7.58
CA PRO A 518 -17.29 -13.05 8.54
C PRO A 518 -16.52 -11.79 8.19
N LEU A 519 -17.13 -10.62 8.42
CA LEU A 519 -16.47 -9.32 8.21
C LEU A 519 -15.57 -8.95 9.39
N PRO A 520 -14.38 -8.37 9.15
CA PRO A 520 -13.54 -7.85 10.22
C PRO A 520 -14.12 -6.55 10.79
N LYS A 521 -13.89 -6.31 12.10
CA LYS A 521 -14.16 -5.01 12.72
C LYS A 521 -13.04 -4.02 12.43
N ILE A 522 -13.38 -2.78 12.13
CA ILE A 522 -12.41 -1.71 11.82
C ILE A 522 -12.19 -0.83 13.07
N ARG A 523 -10.94 -0.42 13.31
CA ARG A 523 -10.54 0.50 14.40
C ARG A 523 -9.58 1.58 13.87
N VAL A 524 -9.80 2.83 14.28
CA VAL A 524 -9.01 4.02 13.89
C VAL A 524 -8.64 4.92 15.10
N GLU A 525 -8.58 4.32 16.29
CA GLU A 525 -8.49 5.07 17.56
C GLU A 525 -7.06 5.46 17.96
N TRP A 526 -6.07 4.66 17.57
CA TRP A 526 -4.70 4.76 18.07
C TRP A 526 -3.82 5.65 17.20
N ASP A 527 -3.00 6.49 17.85
CA ASP A 527 -2.08 7.38 17.16
C ASP A 527 -0.65 6.83 17.01
N GLU A 528 -0.01 7.17 15.89
CA GLU A 528 1.32 6.68 15.47
C GLU A 528 2.41 6.96 16.53
N ALA A 529 2.43 8.15 17.10
CA ALA A 529 3.45 8.60 18.03
C ALA A 529 3.34 7.96 19.43
N SER A 530 2.13 7.69 19.94
CA SER A 530 1.93 6.93 21.18
C SER A 530 2.31 5.46 21.02
N CYS A 531 2.07 4.89 19.85
CA CYS A 531 2.48 3.53 19.54
C CYS A 531 4.01 3.36 19.65
N ALA A 532 4.79 4.33 19.16
CA ALA A 532 6.24 4.32 19.31
C ALA A 532 6.71 4.34 20.78
N GLN A 533 6.04 5.10 21.65
CA GLN A 533 6.33 5.12 23.10
C GLN A 533 6.10 3.74 23.73
N LEU A 534 5.05 3.02 23.30
CA LEU A 534 4.75 1.69 23.81
C LEU A 534 5.81 0.64 23.43
N VAL A 535 6.41 0.75 22.23
CA VAL A 535 7.53 -0.11 21.82
C VAL A 535 8.71 0.03 22.78
N TYR A 536 9.07 1.27 23.12
CA TYR A 536 10.14 1.56 24.07
C TYR A 536 9.81 1.04 25.47
N LEU A 537 8.63 1.38 25.99
CA LEU A 537 8.17 0.91 27.31
C LEU A 537 8.18 -0.61 27.42
N TYR A 538 7.64 -1.32 26.43
CA TYR A 538 7.64 -2.77 26.42
C TYR A 538 9.05 -3.35 26.38
N THR A 539 9.94 -2.79 25.55
CA THR A 539 11.34 -3.24 25.47
C THR A 539 12.01 -3.10 26.83
N GLU A 540 11.97 -1.91 27.42
CA GLU A 540 12.64 -1.65 28.68
C GLU A 540 12.09 -2.54 29.78
N ILE A 541 10.77 -2.53 29.96
CA ILE A 541 10.15 -3.23 31.08
C ILE A 541 10.34 -4.74 30.93
N ASN A 542 10.04 -5.34 29.78
CA ASN A 542 10.07 -6.79 29.66
C ASN A 542 11.47 -7.36 29.38
N GLN A 543 12.31 -6.69 28.60
CA GLN A 543 13.63 -7.23 28.22
C GLN A 543 14.73 -6.80 29.19
N ASN A 544 14.72 -5.53 29.62
CA ASN A 544 15.83 -4.95 30.40
C ASN A 544 15.57 -4.95 31.91
N PHE A 545 14.30 -4.85 32.32
CA PHE A 545 13.87 -4.86 33.73
C PHE A 545 13.03 -6.10 34.10
N ALA A 546 13.07 -7.16 33.31
CA ALA A 546 12.46 -8.47 33.61
C ALA A 546 10.96 -8.45 34.01
N GLY A 547 10.20 -7.46 33.53
CA GLY A 547 8.78 -7.27 33.85
C GLY A 547 8.50 -6.40 35.08
N HIS A 548 9.49 -5.63 35.56
CA HIS A 548 9.37 -4.74 36.73
C HIS A 548 9.26 -3.27 36.31
N PRO A 549 8.03 -2.75 36.04
CA PRO A 549 7.85 -1.36 35.63
C PRO A 549 8.25 -0.35 36.72
N GLU A 550 8.16 -0.71 38.00
CA GLU A 550 8.56 0.11 39.14
C GLU A 550 10.05 0.43 39.16
N GLU A 551 10.90 -0.56 38.89
CA GLU A 551 12.36 -0.38 38.84
C GLU A 551 12.74 0.48 37.62
N PHE A 552 12.08 0.26 36.49
CA PHE A 552 12.28 1.06 35.29
C PHE A 552 11.89 2.54 35.51
N PHE A 553 10.74 2.80 36.14
CA PHE A 553 10.27 4.17 36.39
C PHE A 553 11.20 4.92 37.34
N ASP A 554 11.67 4.26 38.41
CA ASP A 554 12.64 4.85 39.33
C ASP A 554 13.97 5.18 38.63
N ALA A 555 14.45 4.27 37.78
CA ALA A 555 15.70 4.44 37.04
C ALA A 555 15.68 5.56 36.01
N ILE A 556 14.58 5.69 35.24
CA ILE A 556 14.50 6.66 34.14
C ILE A 556 14.03 8.05 34.62
N GLY A 557 13.30 8.13 35.74
CA GLY A 557 12.81 9.39 36.29
C GLY A 557 13.92 10.43 36.48
N ARG A 558 13.64 11.70 36.19
CA ARG A 558 14.64 12.77 36.38
C ARG A 558 15.04 12.89 37.87
N PRO A 559 16.27 13.36 38.17
CA PRO A 559 16.72 13.48 39.56
C PRO A 559 15.86 14.42 40.42
N ASP A 560 15.30 15.48 39.82
CA ASP A 560 14.42 16.46 40.48
C ASP A 560 12.98 15.96 40.71
N ARG A 561 12.59 14.84 40.10
CA ARG A 561 11.24 14.29 40.22
C ARG A 561 11.06 13.63 41.59
N THR A 562 10.04 14.05 42.32
CA THR A 562 9.72 13.51 43.65
C THR A 562 8.81 12.28 43.58
N ASP A 563 7.91 12.23 42.59
CA ASP A 563 7.05 11.09 42.34
C ASP A 563 7.78 10.06 41.45
N ARG A 564 8.12 8.91 42.03
CA ARG A 564 8.82 7.81 41.35
C ARG A 564 7.88 6.77 40.74
N GLU A 565 6.57 6.90 40.95
CA GLU A 565 5.56 6.02 40.33
C GLU A 565 5.02 6.58 39.02
N SER A 566 5.58 7.69 38.55
CA SER A 566 5.21 8.27 37.25
C SER A 566 6.41 8.77 36.47
N ILE A 567 6.31 8.66 35.15
CA ILE A 567 7.29 9.21 34.19
C ILE A 567 6.56 9.91 33.05
N THR A 568 7.21 10.89 32.44
CA THR A 568 6.68 11.66 31.31
C THR A 568 7.57 11.40 30.09
N ILE A 569 7.03 10.74 29.08
CA ILE A 569 7.76 10.44 27.83
C ILE A 569 7.15 11.27 26.71
N ALA A 570 8.02 11.86 25.90
CA ALA A 570 7.64 12.50 24.65
C ALA A 570 8.16 11.71 23.45
N SER A 571 7.47 11.80 22.32
CA SER A 571 7.93 11.29 21.03
C SER A 571 7.74 12.33 19.93
N ILE A 572 8.78 12.54 19.13
CA ILE A 572 8.69 13.22 17.82
C ILE A 572 8.76 12.14 16.75
N ASP A 573 7.67 11.98 16.00
CA ASP A 573 7.61 11.10 14.82
C ASP A 573 7.66 11.94 13.54
N ILE A 574 8.70 11.77 12.73
CA ILE A 574 8.84 12.48 11.46
C ILE A 574 8.46 11.51 10.34
N GLY A 575 7.21 11.58 9.87
CA GLY A 575 6.74 10.83 8.72
C GLY A 575 7.18 11.45 7.39
N GLY A 576 6.63 10.93 6.29
CA GLY A 576 6.85 11.51 4.96
C GLY A 576 6.06 12.81 4.71
N GLY A 577 4.90 12.98 5.36
CA GLY A 577 4.05 14.17 5.18
C GLY A 577 3.59 14.87 6.45
N THR A 578 3.88 14.30 7.62
CA THR A 578 3.60 14.91 8.92
C THR A 578 4.78 14.77 9.87
N THR A 579 4.98 15.78 10.72
CA THR A 579 5.83 15.71 11.92
C THR A 579 4.92 15.82 13.13
N ASP A 580 4.95 14.80 13.97
CA ASP A 580 3.97 14.57 15.02
C ASP A 580 4.66 14.60 16.39
N LEU A 581 4.05 15.29 17.37
CA LEU A 581 4.51 15.31 18.76
C LEU A 581 3.43 14.73 19.66
N VAL A 582 3.81 13.82 20.57
CA VAL A 582 2.97 13.37 21.69
C VAL A 582 3.76 13.42 22.98
N ILE A 583 3.14 13.89 24.05
CA ILE A 583 3.67 13.90 25.41
C ILE A 583 2.69 13.16 26.32
N THR A 584 3.14 12.10 26.97
CA THR A 584 2.31 11.22 27.79
C THR A 584 2.92 11.04 29.17
N ASP A 585 2.10 11.23 30.21
CA ASP A 585 2.42 10.79 31.56
C ASP A 585 2.02 9.31 31.68
N TYR A 586 2.94 8.47 32.13
CA TYR A 586 2.67 7.09 32.49
C TYR A 586 2.73 6.96 34.01
N ARG A 587 1.68 6.41 34.61
CA ARG A 587 1.60 6.19 36.07
C ARG A 587 1.37 4.72 36.37
N LEU A 588 2.03 4.25 37.43
CA LEU A 588 1.79 2.94 38.01
C LEU A 588 0.51 2.93 38.85
N ASP A 589 -0.33 1.92 38.65
CA ASP A 589 -1.53 1.67 39.43
C ASP A 589 -1.44 0.28 40.06
N HIS A 590 -1.28 0.28 41.39
CA HIS A 590 -1.20 -0.91 42.23
C HIS A 590 -2.59 -1.44 42.63
N ASN A 591 -3.69 -0.89 42.07
CA ASN A 591 -5.08 -1.29 42.35
C ASN A 591 -5.44 -1.32 43.85
N GLY A 592 -4.82 -0.43 44.65
CA GLY A 592 -5.07 -0.34 46.09
C GLY A 592 -4.48 -1.47 46.94
N HIS A 593 -3.56 -2.27 46.39
CA HIS A 593 -2.81 -3.28 47.16
C HIS A 593 -1.41 -2.74 47.50
N THR A 594 -1.08 -2.70 48.80
CA THR A 594 0.22 -2.25 49.32
C THR A 594 1.32 -3.31 49.23
N GLY A 595 1.22 -4.24 48.27
CA GLY A 595 2.19 -5.32 48.05
C GLY A 595 3.06 -5.05 46.83
N GLY A 596 4.39 -5.02 47.00
CA GLY A 596 5.36 -4.91 45.92
C GLY A 596 5.42 -6.20 45.09
N GLY A 597 4.70 -6.24 43.97
CA GLY A 597 4.71 -7.36 43.04
C GLY A 597 4.58 -6.88 41.60
N THR A 598 5.02 -7.71 40.66
CA THR A 598 5.13 -7.47 39.20
C THR A 598 3.79 -7.20 38.47
N ASN A 599 2.66 -7.25 39.17
CA ASN A 599 1.32 -7.16 38.57
C ASN A 599 0.74 -5.74 38.69
N VAL A 600 1.51 -4.75 38.20
CA VAL A 600 1.16 -3.32 38.25
C VAL A 600 0.63 -2.87 36.90
N HIS A 601 -0.43 -2.07 36.89
CA HIS A 601 -0.96 -1.48 35.66
C HIS A 601 -0.26 -0.17 35.31
N ILE A 602 0.14 -0.02 34.05
CA ILE A 602 0.62 1.25 33.49
C ILE A 602 -0.58 1.99 32.91
N ILE A 603 -0.84 3.19 33.42
CA ILE A 603 -1.93 4.06 32.99
C ILE A 603 -1.34 5.24 32.21
N PRO A 604 -1.60 5.35 30.89
CA PRO A 604 -1.21 6.52 30.12
C PRO A 604 -2.18 7.68 30.34
N ASN A 605 -1.66 8.89 30.38
CA ASN A 605 -2.40 10.15 30.35
C ASN A 605 -1.73 11.12 29.37
N GLN A 606 -2.30 11.26 28.17
CA GLN A 606 -1.76 12.15 27.13
C GLN A 606 -1.94 13.62 27.54
N ARG A 607 -0.82 14.33 27.73
CA ARG A 607 -0.77 15.72 28.18
C ARG A 607 -0.80 16.73 27.03
N PHE A 608 -0.21 16.37 25.90
CA PHE A 608 -0.14 17.21 24.71
C PHE A 608 0.02 16.36 23.46
N ARG A 609 -0.59 16.81 22.36
CA ARG A 609 -0.25 16.30 21.03
C ARG A 609 -0.60 17.29 19.93
N ASP A 610 0.20 17.30 18.87
CA ASP A 610 -0.03 18.10 17.67
C ASP A 610 0.62 17.46 16.42
N SER A 611 0.24 17.92 15.23
CA SER A 611 0.73 17.43 13.93
C SER A 611 1.00 18.57 12.95
N PHE A 612 2.19 18.58 12.34
CA PHE A 612 2.61 19.59 11.38
C PHE A 612 2.74 18.99 9.98
N LYS A 613 2.32 19.71 8.94
CA LYS A 613 2.38 19.25 7.52
C LYS A 613 3.73 19.53 6.82
N ILE A 614 4.80 19.63 7.60
CA ILE A 614 6.20 19.78 7.13
C ILE A 614 6.96 18.57 7.67
N ALA A 615 7.55 17.75 6.78
CA ALA A 615 8.14 16.47 7.16
C ALA A 615 9.19 15.95 6.16
N GLY A 616 9.31 14.63 5.98
CA GLY A 616 10.30 14.00 5.11
C GLY A 616 10.25 14.44 3.63
N ASP A 617 9.07 14.58 3.05
CA ASP A 617 8.93 15.03 1.65
C ASP A 617 9.38 16.49 1.46
N ASP A 618 9.33 17.31 2.52
CA ASP A 618 9.84 18.69 2.51
C ASP A 618 11.36 18.72 2.56
N ILE A 619 11.96 17.87 3.40
CA ILE A 619 13.42 17.69 3.43
C ILE A 619 13.90 17.21 2.06
N LEU A 620 13.18 16.26 1.45
CA LEU A 620 13.49 15.77 0.11
C LEU A 620 13.40 16.87 -0.94
N LEU A 621 12.36 17.70 -0.90
CA LEU A 621 12.20 18.84 -1.81
C LEU A 621 13.30 19.90 -1.60
N ASP A 622 13.67 20.20 -0.35
CA ASP A 622 14.76 21.12 -0.02
C ASP A 622 16.10 20.62 -0.58
N VAL A 623 16.36 19.30 -0.53
CA VAL A 623 17.55 18.67 -1.15
C VAL A 623 17.52 18.81 -2.67
N ILE A 624 16.37 18.53 -3.30
CA ILE A 624 16.19 18.68 -4.75
C ILE A 624 16.50 20.13 -5.15
N GLN A 625 15.88 21.10 -4.48
CA GLN A 625 16.02 22.52 -4.78
C GLN A 625 17.43 23.06 -4.54
N SER A 626 18.11 22.59 -3.49
CA SER A 626 19.39 23.16 -3.04
C SER A 626 20.62 22.49 -3.67
N TYR A 627 20.50 21.26 -4.17
CA TYR A 627 21.65 20.49 -4.66
C TYR A 627 21.44 19.82 -6.01
N VAL A 628 20.29 19.19 -6.24
CA VAL A 628 20.03 18.47 -7.50
C VAL A 628 19.75 19.44 -8.65
N LEU A 629 18.82 20.39 -8.45
CA LEU A 629 18.49 21.38 -9.48
C LEU A 629 19.67 22.29 -9.84
N PRO A 630 20.52 22.76 -8.90
CA PRO A 630 21.72 23.52 -9.26
C PRO A 630 22.73 22.71 -10.09
N ALA A 631 22.94 21.42 -9.80
CA ALA A 631 23.80 20.56 -10.62
C ALA A 631 23.22 20.36 -12.03
N PHE A 632 21.90 20.16 -12.12
CA PHE A 632 21.17 20.06 -13.38
C PHE A 632 21.26 21.36 -14.19
N GLU A 633 21.03 22.52 -13.57
CA GLU A 633 21.15 23.84 -14.19
C GLU A 633 22.59 24.12 -14.66
N GLN A 634 23.60 23.75 -13.87
CA GLN A 634 25.00 23.91 -14.25
C GLN A 634 25.34 23.10 -15.50
N ALA A 635 24.88 21.85 -15.58
CA ALA A 635 25.08 21.01 -16.76
C ALA A 635 24.44 21.62 -18.01
N LEU A 636 23.25 22.23 -17.89
CA LEU A 636 22.59 22.95 -18.99
C LEU A 636 23.41 24.16 -19.48
N ARG A 637 23.99 24.92 -18.55
CA ARG A 637 24.85 26.09 -18.87
C ARG A 637 26.13 25.66 -19.59
N GLU A 638 26.77 24.59 -19.12
CA GLU A 638 28.02 24.07 -19.68
C GLU A 638 27.87 23.60 -21.14
N VAL A 639 26.70 23.08 -21.49
CA VAL A 639 26.38 22.68 -22.87
C VAL A 639 25.86 23.82 -23.73
N GLY A 640 25.91 25.07 -23.24
CA GLY A 640 25.60 26.26 -24.05
C GLY A 640 24.11 26.60 -24.17
N VAL A 641 23.25 26.19 -23.24
CA VAL A 641 21.85 26.63 -23.20
C VAL A 641 21.78 28.14 -22.91
N MET A 642 21.14 28.91 -23.78
CA MET A 642 21.12 30.38 -23.71
C MET A 642 20.24 30.93 -22.58
N SER A 643 19.01 30.41 -22.43
CA SER A 643 18.08 30.82 -21.36
C SER A 643 17.79 29.66 -20.43
N THR A 644 18.75 29.37 -19.55
CA THR A 644 18.63 28.22 -18.63
C THR A 644 17.46 28.41 -17.65
N GLU A 645 17.17 29.63 -17.21
CA GLU A 645 16.08 29.89 -16.27
C GLU A 645 14.70 29.54 -16.84
N THR A 646 14.45 29.93 -18.10
CA THR A 646 13.21 29.60 -18.83
C THR A 646 13.10 28.10 -19.03
N LEU A 647 14.17 27.45 -19.49
CA LEU A 647 14.18 26.00 -19.70
C LEU A 647 13.91 25.25 -18.39
N MET A 648 14.52 25.68 -17.29
CA MET A 648 14.26 25.11 -15.96
C MET A 648 12.80 25.28 -15.54
N SER A 649 12.19 26.45 -15.80
CA SER A 649 10.76 26.68 -15.51
C SER A 649 9.86 25.74 -16.32
N GLN A 650 10.23 25.46 -17.58
CA GLN A 650 9.53 24.52 -18.44
C GLN A 650 9.72 23.06 -18.03
N LEU A 651 10.95 22.65 -17.69
CA LEU A 651 11.26 21.26 -17.38
C LEU A 651 10.81 20.84 -15.98
N CYS A 652 10.82 21.75 -15.00
CA CYS A 652 10.62 21.38 -13.59
C CYS A 652 9.99 22.48 -12.72
N GLY A 653 9.51 23.59 -13.30
CA GLY A 653 8.92 24.71 -12.56
C GLY A 653 7.44 24.95 -12.86
N SER A 654 7.01 26.20 -12.72
CA SER A 654 5.62 26.65 -12.80
C SER A 654 5.20 27.10 -14.21
N GLN A 655 5.91 26.74 -15.27
CA GLN A 655 5.42 27.06 -16.60
C GLN A 655 4.24 26.15 -16.98
N ASN A 656 3.15 26.74 -17.49
CA ASN A 656 2.05 25.97 -18.08
C ASN A 656 2.55 25.27 -19.35
N ILE A 657 2.35 23.95 -19.40
CA ILE A 657 2.77 23.09 -20.51
C ILE A 657 1.60 22.21 -20.95
N SER A 658 1.76 21.52 -22.08
CA SER A 658 0.75 20.58 -22.54
C SER A 658 0.57 19.42 -21.53
N ALA A 659 -0.59 18.77 -21.53
CA ALA A 659 -0.85 17.65 -20.63
C ALA A 659 0.16 16.50 -20.80
N ALA A 660 0.61 16.24 -22.04
CA ALA A 660 1.62 15.23 -22.34
C ALA A 660 2.99 15.59 -21.74
N GLU A 661 3.41 16.86 -21.89
CA GLU A 661 4.65 17.34 -21.29
C GLU A 661 4.56 17.37 -19.76
N ALA A 662 3.38 17.64 -19.18
CA ALA A 662 3.19 17.61 -17.72
C ALA A 662 3.46 16.22 -17.14
N VAL A 663 3.08 15.15 -17.87
CA VAL A 663 3.45 13.78 -17.49
C VAL A 663 4.95 13.56 -17.59
N LEU A 664 5.61 14.04 -18.66
CA LEU A 664 7.06 13.91 -18.82
C LEU A 664 7.84 14.71 -17.75
N ARG A 665 7.35 15.88 -17.34
CA ARG A 665 7.86 16.66 -16.19
C ARG A 665 7.73 15.87 -14.88
N GLN A 666 6.58 15.26 -14.64
CA GLN A 666 6.37 14.39 -13.49
C GLN A 666 7.33 13.20 -13.51
N GLN A 667 7.49 12.55 -14.67
CA GLN A 667 8.41 11.43 -14.84
C GLN A 667 9.87 11.82 -14.66
N LEU A 668 10.29 12.99 -15.17
CA LEU A 668 11.62 13.52 -14.91
C LEU A 668 11.87 13.65 -13.40
N SER A 669 10.88 14.15 -12.65
CA SER A 669 10.99 14.23 -11.19
C SER A 669 11.09 12.85 -10.54
N LEU A 670 10.28 11.88 -10.96
CA LEU A 670 10.24 10.53 -10.36
C LEU A 670 11.41 9.63 -10.77
N GLN A 671 11.97 9.81 -11.97
CA GLN A 671 13.05 8.98 -12.51
C GLN A 671 14.45 9.57 -12.25
N LEU A 672 14.56 10.91 -12.09
CA LEU A 672 15.83 11.60 -11.90
C LEU A 672 15.92 12.30 -10.54
N PHE A 673 15.06 13.30 -10.28
CA PHE A 673 15.26 14.19 -9.12
C PHE A 673 15.05 13.50 -7.77
N VAL A 674 13.97 12.73 -7.64
CA VAL A 674 13.65 12.00 -6.41
C VAL A 674 14.70 10.92 -6.12
N PRO A 675 15.06 10.02 -7.06
CA PRO A 675 16.11 9.03 -6.82
C PRO A 675 17.46 9.64 -6.44
N LEU A 676 17.89 10.73 -7.10
CA LEU A 676 19.14 11.41 -6.76
C LEU A 676 19.09 12.02 -5.35
N ALA A 677 18.00 12.67 -4.99
CA ALA A 677 17.87 13.25 -3.66
C ALA A 677 17.78 12.19 -2.55
N LEU A 678 17.12 11.06 -2.81
CA LEU A 678 17.13 9.90 -1.91
C LEU A 678 18.52 9.27 -1.79
N HIS A 679 19.30 9.20 -2.87
CA HIS A 679 20.69 8.76 -2.82
C HIS A 679 21.56 9.69 -1.96
N ILE A 680 21.41 11.01 -2.11
CA ILE A 680 22.10 12.01 -1.28
C ILE A 680 21.74 11.80 0.20
N LEU A 681 20.45 11.68 0.51
CA LEU A 681 19.98 11.48 1.88
C LEU A 681 20.45 10.15 2.48
N GLY A 682 20.38 9.05 1.73
CA GLY A 682 20.86 7.74 2.19
C GLY A 682 22.37 7.68 2.41
N THR A 683 23.15 8.42 1.62
CA THR A 683 24.58 8.59 1.88
C THR A 683 24.80 9.43 3.15
N TYR A 684 24.01 10.50 3.32
CA TYR A 684 24.08 11.38 4.48
C TYR A 684 23.63 10.73 5.80
N GLU A 685 22.78 9.69 5.77
CA GLU A 685 22.44 8.88 6.96
C GLU A 685 23.69 8.30 7.65
N HIS A 686 24.79 8.11 6.92
CA HIS A 686 26.06 7.57 7.44
C HIS A 686 27.08 8.66 7.85
N TYR A 687 26.71 9.94 7.78
CA TYR A 687 27.60 11.05 8.13
C TYR A 687 27.68 11.23 9.65
N ASP A 688 28.89 11.24 10.20
CA ASP A 688 29.16 11.61 11.59
C ASP A 688 30.05 12.87 11.63
N PRO A 689 29.56 13.99 12.19
CA PRO A 689 30.38 15.20 12.31
C PRO A 689 31.67 15.01 13.12
N LEU A 690 31.77 13.96 13.95
CA LEU A 690 32.94 13.65 14.77
C LEU A 690 33.92 12.65 14.11
N ASP A 691 33.50 11.96 13.05
CA ASP A 691 34.35 11.03 12.30
C ASP A 691 34.64 11.56 10.90
N GLU A 692 35.85 12.11 10.71
CA GLU A 692 36.32 12.65 9.43
C GLU A 692 36.25 11.63 8.28
N GLN A 693 36.29 10.31 8.55
CA GLN A 693 36.17 9.28 7.51
C GLN A 693 34.80 9.29 6.83
N THR A 694 33.78 9.78 7.52
CA THR A 694 32.41 9.86 7.00
C THR A 694 32.15 11.14 6.20
N HIS A 695 33.10 12.10 6.18
CA HIS A 695 32.96 13.40 5.50
C HIS A 695 33.23 13.28 3.99
N THR A 696 32.56 12.31 3.38
CA THR A 696 32.70 11.97 1.97
C THR A 696 32.23 13.09 1.04
N LEU A 697 32.77 13.07 -0.18
CA LEU A 697 32.37 13.91 -1.29
C LEU A 697 31.61 13.06 -2.29
N ILE A 698 30.34 13.38 -2.54
CA ILE A 698 29.63 12.82 -3.69
C ILE A 698 30.19 13.54 -4.94
N ASN A 699 30.94 12.83 -5.77
CA ASN A 699 31.53 13.34 -7.02
C ASN A 699 31.44 12.26 -8.12
N GLN A 700 30.22 11.97 -8.56
CA GLN A 700 29.92 10.88 -9.49
C GLN A 700 28.94 11.35 -10.57
N ARG A 701 28.93 10.65 -11.71
CA ARG A 701 27.92 10.89 -12.74
C ARG A 701 26.58 10.32 -12.30
N VAL A 702 25.49 10.95 -12.73
CA VAL A 702 24.13 10.44 -12.52
C VAL A 702 23.99 8.98 -12.97
N GLY A 703 24.61 8.61 -14.10
CA GLY A 703 24.59 7.25 -14.63
C GLY A 703 25.27 6.20 -13.74
N ASP A 704 26.17 6.62 -12.84
CA ASP A 704 26.84 5.74 -11.87
C ASP A 704 26.03 5.62 -10.57
N LEU A 705 25.19 6.62 -10.27
CA LEU A 705 24.40 6.72 -9.05
C LEU A 705 23.06 6.00 -9.14
N LEU A 706 22.46 5.96 -10.34
CA LEU A 706 21.14 5.40 -10.56
C LEU A 706 21.22 4.05 -11.32
N PRO A 707 20.29 3.11 -11.06
CA PRO A 707 20.27 1.83 -11.79
C PRO A 707 20.15 2.00 -13.30
N VAL A 708 20.79 1.12 -14.08
CA VAL A 708 20.71 1.14 -15.54
C VAL A 708 19.25 1.03 -16.01
N GLY A 709 18.85 1.91 -16.94
CA GLY A 709 17.48 1.94 -17.48
C GLY A 709 16.44 2.53 -16.54
N CYS A 710 16.84 3.21 -15.46
CA CYS A 710 15.92 3.92 -14.57
C CYS A 710 15.26 5.14 -15.26
N ILE A 711 16.00 5.82 -16.14
CA ILE A 711 15.51 6.92 -16.97
C ILE A 711 15.10 6.36 -18.33
N ARG A 712 13.86 6.64 -18.75
CA ARG A 712 13.35 6.17 -20.04
C ARG A 712 13.74 7.09 -21.19
N ASP A 713 13.84 6.50 -22.39
CA ASP A 713 14.14 7.21 -23.63
C ASP A 713 13.17 8.36 -23.91
N GLU A 714 11.90 8.26 -23.52
CA GLU A 714 10.93 9.34 -23.71
C GLU A 714 11.23 10.55 -22.82
N VAL A 715 11.71 10.34 -21.60
CA VAL A 715 12.11 11.41 -20.67
C VAL A 715 13.43 12.02 -21.13
N GLU A 716 14.40 11.20 -21.51
CA GLU A 716 15.64 11.69 -22.12
C GLU A 716 15.35 12.49 -23.39
N GLY A 717 14.51 11.97 -24.27
CA GLY A 717 14.11 12.61 -25.52
C GLY A 717 13.34 13.92 -25.30
N PHE A 718 12.53 14.00 -24.24
CA PHE A 718 11.88 15.24 -23.82
C PHE A 718 12.90 16.30 -23.43
N VAL A 719 13.80 15.99 -22.49
CA VAL A 719 14.81 16.96 -22.04
C VAL A 719 15.71 17.37 -23.21
N ARG A 720 16.21 16.41 -23.98
CA ARG A 720 17.08 16.66 -25.14
C ARG A 720 16.42 17.59 -26.17
N ARG A 721 15.13 17.39 -26.46
CA ARG A 721 14.38 18.24 -27.38
C ARG A 721 14.27 19.68 -26.86
N GLU A 722 13.98 19.87 -25.57
CA GLU A 722 13.88 21.22 -25.00
C GLU A 722 15.25 21.90 -24.87
N VAL A 723 16.31 21.14 -24.57
CA VAL A 723 17.71 21.61 -24.61
C VAL A 723 18.08 22.09 -26.01
N GLN A 724 17.75 21.31 -27.04
CA GLN A 724 18.02 21.67 -28.43
C GLN A 724 17.27 22.94 -28.85
N LYS A 725 15.99 23.07 -28.49
CA LYS A 725 15.20 24.30 -28.74
C LYS A 725 15.81 25.52 -28.05
N ALA A 726 16.45 25.34 -26.90
CA ALA A 726 17.09 26.40 -26.14
C ALA A 726 18.55 26.69 -26.57
N GLY A 727 19.01 26.08 -27.68
CA GLY A 727 20.33 26.33 -28.29
C GLY A 727 21.45 25.36 -27.84
N GLY A 728 21.14 24.34 -27.04
CA GLY A 728 22.09 23.31 -26.62
C GLY A 728 22.32 22.20 -27.67
N PRO A 729 23.18 21.21 -27.37
CA PRO A 729 23.58 20.17 -28.31
C PRO A 729 22.51 19.10 -28.52
N THR A 730 22.63 18.35 -29.62
CA THR A 730 21.69 17.28 -30.00
C THR A 730 21.88 15.98 -29.23
N ASP A 731 23.01 15.81 -28.52
CA ASP A 731 23.41 14.58 -27.84
C ASP A 731 23.50 14.74 -26.31
N PHE A 732 22.81 15.74 -25.73
CA PHE A 732 22.71 15.90 -24.28
C PHE A 732 22.12 14.63 -23.61
N LYS A 733 22.81 14.12 -22.59
CA LYS A 733 22.44 12.95 -21.81
C LYS A 733 22.32 13.28 -20.33
N LEU A 734 21.23 12.82 -19.71
CA LEU A 734 21.00 12.99 -18.28
C LEU A 734 22.01 12.21 -17.44
N ALA A 735 22.43 11.04 -17.92
CA ALA A 735 23.41 10.20 -17.25
C ALA A 735 24.80 10.84 -17.09
N ASP A 736 25.16 11.81 -17.94
CA ASP A 736 26.47 12.46 -17.93
C ASP A 736 26.56 13.64 -16.94
N ILE A 737 25.45 14.03 -16.32
CA ILE A 737 25.42 15.12 -15.33
C ILE A 737 26.27 14.71 -14.12
N MET A 738 27.18 15.60 -13.71
CA MET A 738 28.02 15.41 -12.54
C MET A 738 27.32 15.96 -11.29
N LEU A 739 27.21 15.13 -10.25
CA LEU A 739 26.80 15.58 -8.93
C LEU A 739 28.04 15.78 -8.06
N ASN A 740 28.29 17.03 -7.63
CA ASN A 740 29.40 17.40 -6.77
C ASN A 740 28.89 18.03 -5.46
N LEU A 741 28.84 17.25 -4.38
CA LEU A 741 28.29 17.65 -3.09
C LEU A 741 29.13 17.14 -1.92
N PRO A 742 29.84 18.03 -1.20
CA PRO A 742 30.44 17.69 0.09
C PRO A 742 29.35 17.48 1.15
N LEU A 743 29.31 16.33 1.83
CA LEU A 743 28.30 16.07 2.86
C LEU A 743 28.37 17.06 4.04
N ALA A 744 29.57 17.56 4.35
CA ALA A 744 29.76 18.59 5.37
C ALA A 744 29.00 19.89 5.04
N LYS A 745 28.85 20.23 3.74
CA LYS A 745 28.04 21.39 3.31
C LYS A 745 26.56 21.15 3.61
N LEU A 746 26.05 19.97 3.26
CA LEU A 746 24.66 19.58 3.56
C LEU A 746 24.38 19.63 5.06
N HIS A 747 25.28 19.07 5.87
CA HIS A 747 25.19 19.12 7.33
C HIS A 747 25.17 20.55 7.86
N GLY A 748 26.08 21.40 7.37
CA GLY A 748 26.15 22.81 7.74
C GLY A 748 24.89 23.59 7.38
N ASP A 749 24.32 23.35 6.20
CA ASP A 749 23.11 24.01 5.73
C ASP A 749 21.86 23.61 6.55
N LEU A 750 21.76 22.35 6.95
CA LEU A 750 20.75 21.88 7.91
C LEU A 750 20.92 22.56 9.27
N CYS A 751 22.13 22.57 9.82
CA CYS A 751 22.43 23.18 11.11
C CYS A 751 22.30 24.71 11.12
N ALA A 752 22.36 25.35 9.95
CA ALA A 752 22.15 26.78 9.78
C ALA A 752 20.66 27.17 9.60
N GLY A 753 19.74 26.20 9.67
CA GLY A 753 18.30 26.45 9.56
C GLY A 753 17.83 26.80 8.14
N LYS A 754 18.56 26.38 7.10
CA LYS A 754 18.16 26.60 5.69
C LYS A 754 17.03 25.69 5.23
N PHE A 755 16.76 24.61 5.97
CA PHE A 755 15.70 23.65 5.68
C PHE A 755 14.40 24.03 6.37
N SER A 756 13.29 23.78 5.68
CA SER A 756 11.94 24.09 6.14
C SER A 756 11.56 23.46 7.48
N ILE A 757 12.09 22.26 7.77
CA ILE A 757 11.82 21.50 8.99
C ILE A 757 12.36 22.14 10.29
N ASP A 758 13.40 22.97 10.21
CA ASP A 758 14.07 23.56 11.38
C ASP A 758 13.11 24.39 12.25
N LYS A 759 12.22 25.16 11.62
CA LYS A 759 11.21 25.97 12.32
C LYS A 759 10.26 25.12 13.16
N VAL A 760 9.81 24.00 12.60
CA VAL A 760 8.88 23.08 13.28
C VAL A 760 9.59 22.41 14.44
N LEU A 761 10.79 21.84 14.23
CA LEU A 761 11.52 21.17 15.30
C LEU A 761 11.88 22.12 16.44
N THR A 762 12.24 23.36 16.14
CA THR A 762 12.53 24.38 17.15
C THR A 762 11.27 24.69 17.98
N ALA A 763 10.11 24.88 17.35
CA ALA A 763 8.85 25.08 18.05
C ALA A 763 8.45 23.88 18.93
N LEU A 764 8.65 22.65 18.44
CA LEU A 764 8.42 21.43 19.22
C LEU A 764 9.36 21.34 20.44
N CYS A 765 10.62 21.73 20.29
CA CYS A 765 11.58 21.75 21.41
C CYS A 765 11.16 22.72 22.53
N GLU A 766 10.54 23.85 22.20
CA GLU A 766 9.98 24.77 23.20
C GLU A 766 8.89 24.08 24.04
N VAL A 767 7.97 23.36 23.39
CA VAL A 767 6.91 22.62 24.08
C VAL A 767 7.50 21.51 24.95
N LEU A 768 8.46 20.74 24.44
CA LEU A 768 9.13 19.69 25.20
C LEU A 768 9.81 20.21 26.47
N SER A 769 10.47 21.37 26.38
CA SER A 769 11.12 22.03 27.52
C SER A 769 10.11 22.45 28.59
N TYR A 770 8.93 22.93 28.18
CA TYR A 770 7.84 23.32 29.09
C TYR A 770 7.25 22.13 29.87
N TYR A 771 7.08 20.98 29.23
CA TYR A 771 6.47 19.80 29.85
C TYR A 771 7.43 18.99 30.74
N HIS A 772 8.71 19.36 30.81
CA HIS A 772 9.70 18.73 31.70
C HIS A 772 9.76 17.20 31.56
N CYS A 773 9.79 16.72 30.32
CA CYS A 773 9.78 15.30 30.01
C CYS A 773 11.00 14.57 30.59
N ASP A 774 10.83 13.32 31.02
CA ASP A 774 11.92 12.46 31.47
C ASP A 774 12.74 11.90 30.30
N LEU A 775 12.09 11.64 29.17
CA LEU A 775 12.71 11.11 27.96
C LEU A 775 12.05 11.67 26.70
N LEU A 776 12.84 11.89 25.65
CA LEU A 776 12.37 12.19 24.30
C LEU A 776 12.79 11.07 23.35
N LEU A 777 11.81 10.44 22.70
CA LEU A 777 12.02 9.47 21.64
C LEU A 777 11.96 10.15 20.27
N LEU A 778 12.89 9.81 19.37
CA LEU A 778 12.85 10.22 17.97
C LEU A 778 12.52 9.02 17.09
N THR A 779 11.49 9.14 16.27
CA THR A 779 11.05 8.09 15.34
C THR A 779 10.70 8.65 13.96
N GLY A 780 10.37 7.76 13.02
CA GLY A 780 10.24 8.05 11.61
C GLY A 780 11.58 8.15 10.89
N ARG A 781 11.65 7.76 9.61
CA ARG A 781 12.92 7.60 8.88
C ARG A 781 13.80 8.87 8.84
N PRO A 782 13.26 10.08 8.61
CA PRO A 782 14.04 11.32 8.69
C PRO A 782 14.73 11.58 10.03
N SER A 783 14.32 10.96 11.14
CA SER A 783 15.02 11.08 12.43
C SER A 783 16.43 10.47 12.41
N GLN A 784 16.73 9.61 11.44
CA GLN A 784 18.08 9.06 11.21
C GLN A 784 19.06 10.12 10.71
N LEU A 785 18.56 11.19 10.07
CA LEU A 785 19.43 12.21 9.50
C LEU A 785 20.23 12.94 10.61
N PRO A 786 21.56 12.95 10.56
CA PRO A 786 22.40 13.54 11.61
C PRO A 786 22.07 15.01 11.89
N GLY A 787 21.70 15.76 10.84
CA GLY A 787 21.30 17.17 10.96
C GLY A 787 19.99 17.37 11.74
N ILE A 788 19.04 16.44 11.67
CA ILE A 788 17.79 16.51 12.44
C ILE A 788 18.09 16.34 13.92
N GLN A 789 18.90 15.35 14.28
CA GLN A 789 19.35 15.14 15.66
C GLN A 789 20.16 16.34 16.16
N ALA A 790 20.99 16.94 15.31
CA ALA A 790 21.75 18.15 15.64
C ALA A 790 20.84 19.35 15.94
N ILE A 791 19.78 19.59 15.15
CA ILE A 791 18.79 20.66 15.39
C ILE A 791 18.14 20.48 16.77
N ILE A 792 17.69 19.26 17.09
CA ILE A 792 17.03 18.97 18.37
C ILE A 792 18.02 19.16 19.52
N ARG A 793 19.23 18.59 19.43
CA ARG A 793 20.26 18.74 20.47
C ARG A 793 20.72 20.18 20.66
N ARG A 794 20.80 20.98 19.59
CA ARG A 794 21.14 22.43 19.66
C ARG A 794 20.10 23.21 20.46
N ASN A 795 18.82 22.86 20.32
CA ASN A 795 17.72 23.50 21.05
C ASN A 795 17.58 23.02 22.50
N LEU A 796 18.32 21.98 22.91
CA LEU A 796 18.38 21.44 24.29
C LEU A 796 17.01 21.30 24.97
N PRO A 797 16.00 20.64 24.34
CA PRO A 797 14.71 20.43 25.00
C PRO A 797 14.85 19.55 26.26
N LEU A 798 15.82 18.63 26.24
CA LEU A 798 16.24 17.77 27.33
C LEU A 798 17.79 17.64 27.31
N PRO A 799 18.42 17.17 28.40
CA PRO A 799 19.82 16.75 28.38
C PRO A 799 20.09 15.73 27.26
N PRO A 800 21.22 15.78 26.52
CA PRO A 800 21.46 14.92 25.36
C PRO A 800 21.32 13.41 25.61
N GLY A 801 21.70 12.92 26.80
CA GLY A 801 21.54 11.51 27.18
C GLY A 801 20.09 11.05 27.40
N ARG A 802 19.11 11.95 27.34
CA ARG A 802 17.67 11.68 27.44
C ARG A 802 16.94 11.92 26.11
N ILE A 803 17.68 12.08 25.01
CA ILE A 803 17.16 12.17 23.65
C ILE A 803 17.57 10.90 22.91
N LEU A 804 16.62 9.99 22.70
CA LEU A 804 16.86 8.64 22.21
C LEU A 804 16.25 8.45 20.81
N PRO A 805 17.07 8.34 19.75
CA PRO A 805 16.59 7.87 18.46
C PRO A 805 16.24 6.38 18.54
N LEU A 806 15.08 5.99 17.99
CA LEU A 806 14.66 4.59 17.95
C LEU A 806 15.33 3.80 16.82
N HIS A 807 15.88 4.46 15.80
CA HIS A 807 16.73 3.78 14.83
C HIS A 807 17.99 3.24 15.49
N GLY A 808 18.34 1.98 15.20
CA GLY A 808 19.44 1.29 15.83
C GLY A 808 19.18 0.94 17.30
N TYR A 809 17.94 1.13 17.81
CA TYR A 809 17.61 0.75 19.18
C TYR A 809 17.54 -0.77 19.33
N GLN A 810 18.17 -1.31 20.38
CA GLN A 810 18.22 -2.75 20.62
C GLN A 810 16.92 -3.21 21.29
N THR A 811 16.09 -3.93 20.53
CA THR A 811 14.83 -4.51 21.03
C THR A 811 14.94 -5.99 21.35
N GLY A 812 15.86 -6.71 20.69
CA GLY A 812 15.87 -8.16 20.65
C GLY A 812 14.96 -8.75 19.57
N THR A 813 14.79 -10.08 19.57
CA THR A 813 14.14 -10.83 18.48
C THR A 813 12.61 -10.80 18.50
N TRP A 814 12.00 -10.17 19.50
CA TRP A 814 10.54 -10.06 19.57
C TRP A 814 9.99 -9.03 18.57
N TYR A 815 10.81 -8.07 18.13
CA TYR A 815 10.40 -6.98 17.25
C TYR A 815 10.30 -7.49 15.79
N PRO A 816 9.11 -7.46 15.14
CA PRO A 816 8.90 -8.21 13.88
C PRO A 816 9.79 -7.80 12.71
N PHE A 817 10.24 -6.54 12.69
CA PHE A 817 11.09 -5.97 11.62
C PHE A 817 12.56 -5.87 12.03
N HIS A 818 13.00 -6.61 13.05
CA HIS A 818 14.36 -6.44 13.57
C HIS A 818 15.41 -6.83 12.51
N LYS A 819 16.52 -6.12 12.49
CA LYS A 819 17.77 -6.61 11.86
C LYS A 819 18.81 -6.75 12.95
N ASN A 820 19.32 -7.97 13.14
CA ASN A 820 20.27 -8.31 14.22
C ASN A 820 19.79 -7.84 15.62
N GLY A 821 18.50 -7.96 15.92
CA GLY A 821 17.92 -7.53 17.19
C GLY A 821 17.73 -6.03 17.39
N HIS A 822 17.91 -5.21 16.33
CA HIS A 822 17.75 -3.77 16.36
C HIS A 822 16.61 -3.29 15.45
N ILE A 823 16.04 -2.13 15.77
CA ILE A 823 15.10 -1.43 14.90
C ILE A 823 15.87 -0.80 13.73
N ASP A 824 15.73 -1.37 12.55
CA ASP A 824 16.36 -0.86 11.33
C ASP A 824 15.56 0.32 10.74
N ASP A 825 14.28 0.09 10.43
CA ASP A 825 13.40 1.14 9.90
C ASP A 825 12.42 1.64 10.99
N PRO A 826 12.61 2.84 11.54
CA PRO A 826 11.75 3.37 12.59
C PRO A 826 10.32 3.64 12.12
N LYS A 827 10.00 3.61 10.80
CA LYS A 827 8.60 3.65 10.35
C LYS A 827 7.77 2.48 10.89
N SER A 828 8.41 1.34 11.16
CA SER A 828 7.72 0.16 11.70
C SER A 828 7.20 0.34 13.14
N THR A 829 7.70 1.33 13.90
CA THR A 829 7.36 1.46 15.34
C THR A 829 5.89 1.75 15.58
N ALA A 830 5.22 2.46 14.66
CA ALA A 830 3.79 2.73 14.77
C ALA A 830 2.96 1.45 14.64
N SER A 831 3.22 0.61 13.63
CA SER A 831 2.54 -0.68 13.49
C SER A 831 2.85 -1.63 14.65
N VAL A 832 4.10 -1.69 15.11
CA VAL A 832 4.49 -2.57 16.24
C VAL A 832 3.89 -2.09 17.55
N GLY A 833 3.82 -0.78 17.80
CA GLY A 833 3.15 -0.24 18.98
C GLY A 833 1.64 -0.49 18.96
N ALA A 834 0.99 -0.41 17.79
CA ALA A 834 -0.41 -0.81 17.65
C ALA A 834 -0.59 -2.33 17.88
N MET A 835 0.36 -3.17 17.46
CA MET A 835 0.38 -4.60 17.80
C MET A 835 0.41 -4.80 19.31
N LEU A 836 1.34 -4.14 20.03
CA LEU A 836 1.42 -4.22 21.49
C LEU A 836 0.14 -3.73 22.15
N THR A 837 -0.46 -2.65 21.63
CA THR A 837 -1.75 -2.12 22.13
C THR A 837 -2.86 -3.16 21.97
N GLN A 838 -2.97 -3.82 20.81
CA GLN A 838 -3.97 -4.86 20.57
C GLN A 838 -3.74 -6.08 21.47
N LEU A 839 -2.51 -6.52 21.64
CA LEU A 839 -2.16 -7.64 22.51
C LEU A 839 -2.41 -7.33 23.99
N CYS A 840 -2.16 -6.09 24.44
CA CYS A 840 -2.49 -5.63 25.79
C CYS A 840 -4.01 -5.58 26.01
N ALA A 841 -4.78 -5.10 25.03
CA ALA A 841 -6.24 -5.08 25.09
C ALA A 841 -6.85 -6.49 25.24
N ASN A 842 -6.15 -7.51 24.74
CA ASN A 842 -6.53 -8.92 24.86
C ASN A 842 -5.84 -9.64 26.05
N HIS A 843 -5.11 -8.92 26.91
CA HIS A 843 -4.35 -9.48 28.03
C HIS A 843 -3.39 -10.62 27.65
N SER A 844 -2.84 -10.58 26.44
CA SER A 844 -2.04 -11.67 25.85
C SER A 844 -0.53 -11.54 26.05
N ILE A 845 -0.08 -10.48 26.72
CA ILE A 845 1.32 -10.21 27.05
C ILE A 845 1.57 -10.50 28.53
N PRO A 846 2.41 -11.50 28.88
CA PRO A 846 2.80 -11.75 30.26
C PRO A 846 3.62 -10.61 30.86
N ASN A 847 3.38 -10.31 32.14
CA ASN A 847 4.14 -9.34 32.96
C ASN A 847 4.20 -7.92 32.37
N PHE A 848 3.25 -7.55 31.52
CA PHE A 848 3.14 -6.21 30.95
C PHE A 848 1.68 -5.80 30.86
N HIS A 849 1.22 -5.00 31.82
CA HIS A 849 -0.18 -4.65 31.96
C HIS A 849 -0.40 -3.17 31.62
N PHE A 850 -0.73 -2.89 30.36
CA PHE A 850 -0.96 -1.54 29.88
C PHE A 850 -2.46 -1.25 29.69
N ARG A 851 -2.97 -0.15 30.28
CA ARG A 851 -4.40 0.22 30.18
C ARG A 851 -4.69 1.00 28.90
N THR A 852 -4.87 0.24 27.81
CA THR A 852 -5.09 0.79 26.45
C THR A 852 -6.36 1.64 26.33
N SER A 853 -7.39 1.38 27.15
CA SER A 853 -8.67 2.11 27.13
C SER A 853 -8.55 3.60 27.49
N GLU A 854 -7.43 4.04 28.06
CA GLU A 854 -7.16 5.44 28.39
C GLU A 854 -6.56 6.23 27.23
N LEU A 855 -6.08 5.55 26.17
CA LEU A 855 -5.62 6.21 24.94
C LEU A 855 -6.81 6.63 24.08
N LYS A 856 -7.43 7.77 24.42
CA LYS A 856 -8.62 8.27 23.73
C LYS A 856 -8.32 9.41 22.74
N PRO A 857 -8.98 9.42 21.57
CA PRO A 857 -8.92 10.55 20.66
C PRO A 857 -9.66 11.78 21.23
N TYR A 858 -9.21 12.96 20.84
CA TYR A 858 -9.64 14.31 21.25
C TYR A 858 -9.18 15.34 20.20
N SER A 859 -9.95 16.39 19.96
CA SER A 859 -9.63 17.39 18.93
C SER A 859 -8.50 18.33 19.36
N THR A 860 -7.55 18.61 18.45
CA THR A 860 -6.49 19.61 18.62
C THR A 860 -6.94 21.03 18.22
N ILE A 861 -8.16 21.17 17.68
CA ILE A 861 -8.71 22.46 17.22
C ILE A 861 -9.07 23.33 18.42
N ARG A 862 -8.30 24.40 18.64
CA ARG A 862 -8.51 25.37 19.74
C ARG A 862 -8.81 26.78 19.26
N HIS A 863 -8.14 27.22 18.21
CA HIS A 863 -8.31 28.55 17.62
C HIS A 863 -8.50 28.40 16.11
N ILE A 864 -9.62 28.88 15.56
CA ILE A 864 -9.92 28.83 14.11
C ILE A 864 -9.91 30.25 13.56
N GLY A 865 -9.28 30.45 12.42
CA GLY A 865 -9.18 31.75 11.77
C GLY A 865 -8.80 31.67 10.29
N THR A 866 -8.64 32.83 9.67
CA THR A 866 -8.11 32.92 8.30
C THR A 866 -6.63 32.57 8.33
N ILE A 867 -6.22 31.63 7.47
CA ILE A 867 -4.83 31.17 7.36
C ILE A 867 -4.15 31.85 6.18
N ASP A 868 -2.92 32.33 6.37
CA ASP A 868 -2.12 32.97 5.33
C ASP A 868 -1.33 31.95 4.47
N MET A 869 -0.51 32.46 3.55
CA MET A 869 0.30 31.65 2.64
C MET A 869 1.48 30.95 3.33
N ASP A 870 1.93 31.45 4.48
CA ASP A 870 2.97 30.83 5.31
C ASP A 870 2.38 29.81 6.30
N ASN A 871 1.08 29.53 6.18
CA ASN A 871 0.30 28.69 7.08
C ASN A 871 0.34 29.19 8.54
N LEU A 872 0.24 30.50 8.73
CA LEU A 872 0.07 31.14 10.03
C LEU A 872 -1.34 31.74 10.17
N ILE A 873 -1.80 31.85 11.41
CA ILE A 873 -3.02 32.59 11.77
C ILE A 873 -2.59 33.66 12.75
N ARG A 874 -2.73 34.93 12.38
CA ARG A 874 -2.46 36.07 13.28
C ARG A 874 -3.60 36.23 14.28
N ASP A 875 -3.33 36.87 15.41
CA ASP A 875 -4.32 37.03 16.48
C ASP A 875 -5.56 37.81 16.01
N ALA A 876 -5.36 38.79 15.13
CA ALA A 876 -6.42 39.56 14.50
C ALA A 876 -7.30 38.76 13.52
N ASP A 877 -6.79 37.64 13.00
CA ASP A 877 -7.46 36.79 12.02
C ASP A 877 -8.19 35.59 12.67
N ILE A 878 -8.11 35.45 13.99
CA ILE A 878 -8.83 34.42 14.73
C ILE A 878 -10.31 34.79 14.86
N VAL A 879 -11.18 33.87 14.47
CA VAL A 879 -12.64 34.02 14.53
C VAL A 879 -13.22 33.30 15.76
N TYR A 880 -12.73 32.09 16.04
CA TYR A 880 -13.16 31.28 17.18
C TYR A 880 -11.96 30.95 18.06
N GLN A 881 -12.05 31.20 19.37
CA GLN A 881 -10.98 31.01 20.36
C GLN A 881 -11.42 30.04 21.46
N HIS A 882 -10.46 29.39 22.11
CA HIS A 882 -10.71 28.51 23.27
C HIS A 882 -11.78 27.46 23.02
N ILE A 883 -11.77 26.84 21.84
CA ILE A 883 -12.70 25.77 21.50
C ILE A 883 -12.40 24.56 22.38
N ASP A 884 -13.43 24.05 23.05
CA ASP A 884 -13.39 22.82 23.84
C ASP A 884 -14.23 21.72 23.18
N SER A 885 -14.03 20.48 23.62
CA SER A 885 -14.85 19.33 23.22
C SER A 885 -15.75 18.89 24.38
N GLU A 886 -17.05 18.77 24.12
CA GLU A 886 -18.07 18.38 25.10
C GLU A 886 -19.09 17.46 24.41
N ASN A 887 -19.55 16.39 25.09
CA ASN A 887 -20.58 15.47 24.56
C ASN A 887 -20.28 14.90 23.14
N GLY A 888 -19.01 14.60 22.87
CA GLY A 888 -18.58 14.04 21.59
C GLY A 888 -18.61 15.01 20.41
N GLN A 889 -18.59 16.32 20.64
CA GLN A 889 -18.46 17.35 19.61
C GLN A 889 -17.57 18.51 20.10
N ILE A 890 -16.95 19.26 19.19
CA ILE A 890 -16.35 20.55 19.58
C ILE A 890 -17.46 21.55 19.98
N LYS A 891 -17.11 22.70 20.53
CA LYS A 891 -18.05 23.76 20.87
C LYS A 891 -17.52 25.10 20.39
N LEU A 892 -18.21 25.66 19.40
CA LEU A 892 -17.89 27.01 18.93
C LEU A 892 -18.34 28.03 20.01
N PRO A 893 -17.52 29.04 20.33
CA PRO A 893 -17.89 30.10 21.26
C PRO A 893 -19.17 30.82 20.79
N ALA A 894 -20.13 30.93 21.71
CA ALA A 894 -21.37 31.63 21.45
C ALA A 894 -21.24 33.11 21.83
N ILE A 895 -21.77 33.98 20.97
CA ILE A 895 -21.98 35.40 21.19
C ILE A 895 -23.49 35.68 21.27
N THR A 896 -23.87 36.79 21.90
CA THR A 896 -25.24 37.29 21.83
C THR A 896 -25.33 38.30 20.68
N ASP A 897 -26.24 38.08 19.74
CA ASP A 897 -26.46 39.04 18.66
C ASP A 897 -27.32 40.24 19.09
N GLU A 898 -27.55 41.17 18.17
CA GLU A 898 -28.32 42.41 18.40
C GLU A 898 -29.77 42.13 18.84
N ASN A 899 -30.30 40.94 18.57
CA ASN A 899 -31.65 40.52 18.93
C ASN A 899 -31.70 39.76 20.27
N GLY A 900 -30.56 39.57 20.94
CA GLY A 900 -30.49 38.82 22.19
C GLY A 900 -30.39 37.31 22.02
N GLU A 901 -30.25 36.80 20.79
CA GLU A 901 -30.14 35.36 20.52
C GLU A 901 -28.69 34.88 20.62
N LYS A 902 -28.50 33.64 21.11
CA LYS A 902 -27.17 33.02 21.15
C LYS A 902 -26.81 32.51 19.76
N THR A 903 -25.71 33.00 19.21
CA THR A 903 -25.20 32.64 17.87
C THR A 903 -23.67 32.52 17.87
N THR A 904 -23.05 32.28 16.72
CA THR A 904 -21.59 32.24 16.55
C THR A 904 -21.06 33.51 15.87
N GLN A 905 -19.79 33.82 16.12
CA GLN A 905 -19.09 34.91 15.44
C GLN A 905 -19.10 34.69 13.92
N SER A 906 -19.30 35.76 13.13
CA SER A 906 -19.27 35.67 11.67
C SER A 906 -17.87 35.93 11.09
N ILE A 907 -17.58 35.23 10.00
CA ILE A 907 -16.39 35.41 9.16
C ILE A 907 -16.72 36.44 8.10
N VAL A 908 -15.91 37.49 7.97
CA VAL A 908 -16.08 38.50 6.91
C VAL A 908 -15.39 38.00 5.64
N MET A 909 -16.18 37.73 4.62
CA MET A 909 -15.74 37.21 3.33
C MET A 909 -15.84 38.29 2.23
N ARG A 910 -14.72 38.59 1.58
CA ARG A 910 -14.62 39.51 0.42
C ARG A 910 -14.14 38.82 -0.86
N GLY A 911 -13.81 37.54 -0.75
CA GLY A 911 -13.16 36.69 -1.74
C GLY A 911 -13.09 35.27 -1.20
N ASP A 912 -12.50 34.35 -1.97
CA ASP A 912 -12.25 33.01 -1.46
C ASP A 912 -11.30 33.08 -0.26
N LEU A 913 -11.62 32.36 0.82
CA LEU A 913 -10.84 32.34 2.07
C LEU A 913 -10.35 30.93 2.36
N ARG A 914 -9.14 30.82 2.89
CA ARG A 914 -8.65 29.61 3.54
C ARG A 914 -8.82 29.77 5.04
N LEU A 915 -9.42 28.78 5.67
CA LEU A 915 -9.59 28.70 7.11
C LEU A 915 -8.68 27.59 7.63
N GLY A 916 -8.00 27.86 8.73
CA GLY A 916 -7.17 26.89 9.42
C GLY A 916 -7.42 26.92 10.91
N TYR A 917 -6.64 26.13 11.65
CA TYR A 917 -6.62 26.17 13.10
C TYR A 917 -5.22 26.07 13.68
N ARG A 918 -5.05 26.57 14.91
CA ARG A 918 -3.85 26.33 15.73
C ARG A 918 -4.24 25.91 17.14
N GLN A 919 -3.49 24.99 17.74
CA GLN A 919 -3.75 24.51 19.09
C GLN A 919 -3.32 25.52 20.16
N LEU A 920 -2.13 26.11 20.00
CA LEU A 920 -1.58 27.10 20.93
C LEU A 920 -1.98 28.53 20.56
N ASN A 921 -2.13 29.38 21.57
CA ASN A 921 -2.40 30.81 21.37
C ASN A 921 -1.09 31.59 21.15
N ALA A 922 -0.35 31.26 20.08
CA ALA A 922 0.89 31.93 19.71
C ALA A 922 0.95 32.11 18.18
N GLU A 923 1.15 33.35 17.71
CA GLU A 923 1.21 33.67 16.27
C GLU A 923 2.26 32.91 15.48
N ARG A 924 3.40 32.60 16.11
CA ARG A 924 4.46 31.82 15.48
C ARG A 924 4.15 30.32 15.35
N TRP A 925 3.11 29.82 16.05
CA TRP A 925 2.73 28.41 15.99
C TRP A 925 2.09 28.13 14.64
N THR A 926 2.69 27.23 13.87
CA THR A 926 2.19 26.88 12.53
C THR A 926 0.76 26.38 12.64
N ALA A 927 -0.11 26.94 11.80
CA ALA A 927 -1.50 26.54 11.71
C ALA A 927 -1.70 25.42 10.69
N ALA A 928 -2.67 24.56 10.95
CA ALA A 928 -3.10 23.53 10.02
C ALA A 928 -4.25 24.04 9.15
N PRO A 929 -4.20 23.90 7.81
CA PRO A 929 -5.35 24.15 6.95
C PRO A 929 -6.52 23.24 7.31
N LEU A 930 -7.75 23.75 7.22
CA LEU A 930 -8.95 23.00 7.56
C LEU A 930 -10.03 23.10 6.48
N TYR A 931 -10.41 24.31 6.08
CA TYR A 931 -11.47 24.53 5.08
C TYR A 931 -11.04 25.56 4.03
N THR A 932 -11.61 25.46 2.83
CA THR A 932 -11.69 26.57 1.89
C THR A 932 -13.13 27.02 1.77
N LEU A 933 -13.38 28.31 1.99
CA LEU A 933 -14.67 28.95 1.82
C LEU A 933 -14.64 29.73 0.49
N ARG A 934 -15.47 29.30 -0.47
CA ARG A 934 -15.52 29.89 -1.82
C ARG A 934 -16.91 30.36 -2.16
N PHE A 935 -16.98 31.25 -3.14
CA PHE A 935 -18.23 31.52 -3.84
C PHE A 935 -18.57 30.35 -4.76
N SER A 936 -19.83 29.91 -4.75
CA SER A 936 -20.34 29.09 -5.86
C SER A 936 -20.38 29.92 -7.14
N GLU A 937 -20.56 29.29 -8.30
CA GLU A 937 -20.60 30.03 -9.57
C GLU A 937 -21.70 31.10 -9.58
N GLU A 938 -22.87 30.77 -9.03
CA GLU A 938 -24.00 31.70 -8.87
C GLU A 938 -23.66 32.80 -7.85
N GLY A 939 -23.11 32.43 -6.70
CA GLY A 939 -22.71 33.39 -5.66
C GLY A 939 -21.66 34.38 -6.16
N ARG A 940 -20.69 33.92 -6.96
CA ARG A 940 -19.64 34.77 -7.54
C ARG A 940 -20.21 35.79 -8.52
N LYS A 941 -21.16 35.36 -9.36
CA LYS A 941 -21.88 36.26 -10.28
C LYS A 941 -22.71 37.30 -9.51
N LYS A 942 -23.44 36.88 -8.47
CA LYS A 942 -24.19 37.78 -7.59
C LYS A 942 -23.28 38.82 -6.94
N PHE A 943 -22.21 38.37 -6.28
CA PHE A 943 -21.27 39.26 -5.58
C PHE A 943 -20.57 40.26 -6.51
N SER A 944 -20.18 39.82 -7.71
CA SER A 944 -19.53 40.69 -8.70
C SER A 944 -20.43 41.83 -9.22
N SER A 945 -21.74 41.67 -9.12
CA SER A 945 -22.73 42.68 -9.53
C SER A 945 -23.35 43.44 -8.36
N ALA A 946 -22.98 43.09 -7.12
CA ALA A 946 -23.54 43.65 -5.92
C ALA A 946 -22.94 45.03 -5.59
N GLN A 947 -23.78 45.96 -5.15
CA GLN A 947 -23.36 47.27 -4.66
C GLN A 947 -23.53 47.33 -3.15
N SER A 948 -22.56 47.93 -2.46
CA SER A 948 -22.62 48.11 -1.02
C SER A 948 -23.77 49.05 -0.66
N THR A 949 -24.54 48.71 0.36
CA THR A 949 -25.60 49.57 0.90
C THR A 949 -25.07 50.56 1.93
N ASP A 950 -23.83 50.38 2.37
CA ASP A 950 -23.04 51.33 3.15
C ASP A 950 -21.99 52.04 2.27
N ASN A 951 -21.32 53.08 2.79
CA ASN A 951 -20.21 53.76 2.10
C ASN A 951 -18.93 52.89 1.99
N GLY A 952 -19.01 51.59 2.30
CA GLY A 952 -17.89 50.66 2.32
C GLY A 952 -17.80 49.77 1.07
N SER A 953 -16.88 48.80 1.11
CA SER A 953 -16.77 47.76 0.08
C SER A 953 -17.73 46.60 0.36
N PRO A 954 -18.29 45.93 -0.68
CA PRO A 954 -19.10 44.73 -0.52
C PRO A 954 -18.40 43.61 0.27
N TYR A 955 -19.12 42.96 1.18
CA TYR A 955 -18.69 41.77 1.90
C TYR A 955 -19.87 40.90 2.32
N LEU A 956 -19.58 39.62 2.64
CA LEU A 956 -20.50 38.72 3.31
C LEU A 956 -20.03 38.46 4.74
N LYS A 957 -20.98 38.22 5.64
CA LYS A 957 -20.81 37.70 6.99
C LYS A 957 -21.31 36.26 7.00
N VAL A 958 -20.39 35.31 7.15
CA VAL A 958 -20.67 33.87 7.11
C VAL A 958 -20.54 33.29 8.51
N ARG A 959 -21.60 32.71 9.05
CA ARG A 959 -21.56 32.01 10.35
C ARG A 959 -21.41 30.52 10.12
N LEU A 960 -20.59 29.88 10.96
CA LEU A 960 -20.40 28.42 10.93
C LEU A 960 -21.09 27.76 12.12
N ALA A 961 -21.51 26.52 11.90
CA ALA A 961 -22.02 25.62 12.93
C ALA A 961 -21.40 24.23 12.77
N ILE A 962 -21.45 23.45 13.84
CA ILE A 962 -20.95 22.08 13.86
C ILE A 962 -21.97 21.18 13.19
N ASP A 963 -21.49 20.32 12.30
CA ASP A 963 -22.29 19.27 11.72
C ASP A 963 -22.70 18.27 12.81
N LYS A 964 -24.02 18.04 12.92
CA LYS A 964 -24.59 17.04 13.83
C LYS A 964 -24.58 15.64 13.20
N GLY A 965 -23.61 15.37 12.33
CA GLY A 965 -23.48 14.12 11.59
C GLY A 965 -23.55 12.89 12.50
N LYS A 966 -24.35 11.90 12.10
CA LYS A 966 -24.54 10.64 12.85
C LYS A 966 -23.27 9.79 12.92
N ARG A 967 -22.35 9.93 11.95
CA ARG A 967 -21.19 9.04 11.76
C ARG A 967 -20.11 9.16 12.84
N ALA A 968 -19.66 10.36 13.18
CA ALA A 968 -18.66 10.54 14.26
C ALA A 968 -19.15 9.89 15.57
N ARG A 969 -20.45 10.05 15.88
CA ARG A 969 -21.07 9.41 17.05
C ARG A 969 -21.13 7.89 16.96
N GLN A 970 -21.44 7.31 15.78
CA GLN A 970 -21.40 5.86 15.57
C GLN A 970 -20.00 5.27 15.80
N LEU A 971 -18.95 6.04 15.50
CA LEU A 971 -17.56 5.65 15.69
C LEU A 971 -17.01 5.98 17.09
N GLY A 972 -17.81 6.60 17.97
CA GLY A 972 -17.31 7.10 19.26
C GLY A 972 -16.29 8.24 19.15
N LEU A 973 -16.20 8.89 17.97
CA LEU A 973 -15.29 10.00 17.68
C LEU A 973 -15.96 11.36 17.96
N ILE A 974 -15.12 12.38 18.16
CA ILE A 974 -15.58 13.76 18.36
C ILE A 974 -15.96 14.38 17.01
N SER A 975 -17.15 14.97 16.87
CA SER A 975 -17.50 15.74 15.67
C SER A 975 -16.84 17.11 15.68
N ASP A 976 -15.97 17.37 14.70
CA ASP A 976 -15.35 18.68 14.45
C ASP A 976 -15.63 19.23 13.04
N ARG A 977 -16.51 18.58 12.27
CA ARG A 977 -16.91 19.02 10.93
C ARG A 977 -17.77 20.29 11.02
N LEU A 978 -17.43 21.30 10.23
CA LEU A 978 -18.15 22.57 10.16
C LEU A 978 -19.06 22.64 8.92
N THR A 979 -20.16 23.37 9.05
CA THR A 979 -21.13 23.68 7.99
C THR A 979 -21.53 25.15 8.05
N ILE A 980 -22.05 25.69 6.94
CA ILE A 980 -22.55 27.06 6.89
C ILE A 980 -23.88 27.14 7.65
N ALA A 981 -23.90 27.91 8.73
CA ALA A 981 -25.06 28.14 9.57
C ALA A 981 -25.97 29.23 8.99
N ASP A 982 -25.38 30.35 8.57
CA ASP A 982 -26.08 31.55 8.13
C ASP A 982 -25.16 32.43 7.26
N VAL A 983 -25.76 33.21 6.37
CA VAL A 983 -25.05 34.12 5.45
C VAL A 983 -25.81 35.44 5.40
N SER A 984 -25.14 36.53 5.71
CA SER A 984 -25.65 37.90 5.53
C SER A 984 -24.65 38.73 4.72
N SER A 985 -25.06 39.88 4.19
CA SER A 985 -24.19 40.79 3.41
C SER A 985 -24.54 42.24 3.70
N ASN A 986 -23.62 43.15 3.37
CA ASN A 986 -23.85 44.61 3.37
C ASN A 986 -24.22 45.13 1.97
N THR A 987 -24.86 44.31 1.15
CA THR A 987 -25.07 44.59 -0.28
C THR A 987 -26.55 44.70 -0.64
N ASP A 988 -26.84 45.26 -1.82
CA ASP A 988 -28.19 45.29 -2.40
C ASP A 988 -28.72 43.90 -2.83
N LYS A 989 -27.85 42.89 -2.86
CA LYS A 989 -28.21 41.48 -3.15
C LYS A 989 -28.37 40.66 -1.87
N SER A 990 -29.30 39.71 -1.89
CA SER A 990 -29.43 38.66 -0.88
C SER A 990 -28.57 37.44 -1.24
N PHE A 991 -27.98 36.83 -0.22
CA PHE A 991 -27.17 35.63 -0.33
C PHE A 991 -27.74 34.54 0.58
N SER A 992 -27.50 33.29 0.19
CA SER A 992 -27.93 32.09 0.89
C SER A 992 -26.76 31.12 1.01
N LYS A 993 -26.98 30.01 1.74
CA LYS A 993 -25.98 28.94 1.86
C LYS A 993 -25.57 28.32 0.53
N ARG A 994 -26.42 28.37 -0.51
CA ARG A 994 -26.15 27.80 -1.84
C ARG A 994 -25.22 28.68 -2.69
N ASP A 995 -25.04 29.93 -2.27
CA ASP A 995 -24.16 30.89 -2.93
C ASP A 995 -22.69 30.70 -2.50
N LEU A 996 -22.43 29.83 -1.53
CA LEU A 996 -21.13 29.58 -0.94
C LEU A 996 -20.85 28.08 -0.84
N ASP A 997 -19.60 27.71 -1.02
CA ASP A 997 -19.10 26.36 -0.81
C ASP A 997 -18.09 26.36 0.35
N LEU A 998 -18.38 25.60 1.40
CA LEU A 998 -17.43 25.30 2.48
C LEU A 998 -16.89 23.89 2.27
N GLU A 999 -15.68 23.80 1.75
CA GLU A 999 -15.03 22.55 1.38
C GLU A 999 -13.91 22.22 2.37
N LEU A 1000 -13.90 20.98 2.90
CA LEU A 1000 -12.76 20.51 3.69
C LEU A 1000 -11.52 20.55 2.80
N ASN A 1001 -10.46 21.19 3.27
CA ASN A 1001 -9.19 21.26 2.54
C ASN A 1001 -8.04 21.37 3.54
N THR A 1002 -7.42 20.23 3.80
CA THR A 1002 -6.32 20.08 4.76
C THR A 1002 -4.94 20.14 4.09
N MET A 1003 -4.90 20.46 2.78
CA MET A 1003 -3.66 20.57 2.02
C MET A 1003 -2.97 21.92 2.30
N PRO A 1004 -1.66 21.92 2.62
CA PRO A 1004 -0.86 23.15 2.68
C PRO A 1004 -0.76 23.80 1.30
N ASP A 1005 -0.78 25.13 1.28
CA ASP A 1005 -0.42 25.89 0.08
C ASP A 1005 1.11 26.05 0.05
N ARG A 1006 1.72 25.78 -1.10
CA ARG A 1006 3.18 25.84 -1.30
C ARG A 1006 3.58 26.81 -2.41
N GLY A 1007 2.64 27.60 -2.95
CA GLY A 1007 2.91 28.52 -4.05
C GLY A 1007 3.30 27.85 -5.37
N LEU A 1008 3.09 26.53 -5.49
CA LEU A 1008 3.27 25.75 -6.73
C LEU A 1008 1.93 25.64 -7.48
N ILE A 1009 1.98 25.47 -8.80
CA ILE A 1009 0.78 25.40 -9.64
C ILE A 1009 -0.07 24.17 -9.33
N ASP A 1010 -1.39 24.38 -9.35
CA ASP A 1010 -2.45 23.43 -9.01
C ASP A 1010 -2.45 23.00 -7.54
N SER A 1011 -3.63 22.67 -7.00
CA SER A 1011 -3.82 22.07 -5.68
C SER A 1011 -3.32 20.61 -5.60
N ARG A 1012 -2.17 20.34 -6.22
CA ARG A 1012 -1.52 19.04 -6.33
C ARG A 1012 -0.19 19.09 -5.60
N HIS A 1013 0.13 17.99 -4.94
CA HIS A 1013 1.45 17.79 -4.34
C HIS A 1013 2.53 17.73 -5.43
N TRP A 1014 3.76 18.15 -5.13
CA TRP A 1014 4.86 18.23 -6.11
C TRP A 1014 5.25 16.86 -6.70
N LEU A 1015 5.05 15.76 -5.97
CA LEU A 1015 5.20 14.40 -6.47
C LEU A 1015 4.17 14.03 -7.56
N ASP A 1016 3.02 14.70 -7.56
CA ASP A 1016 1.96 14.50 -8.55
C ASP A 1016 2.04 15.50 -9.71
N SER A 1017 2.53 16.73 -9.46
CA SER A 1017 2.68 17.76 -10.51
C SER A 1017 4.04 17.74 -11.22
N GLY A 1018 5.08 17.14 -10.62
CA GLY A 1018 6.46 17.21 -11.11
C GLY A 1018 7.08 18.60 -11.02
N SER A 1019 6.43 19.56 -10.35
CA SER A 1019 6.91 20.92 -10.22
C SER A 1019 7.72 21.05 -8.93
N VAL A 1020 9.04 21.06 -9.07
CA VAL A 1020 10.01 21.08 -7.95
C VAL A 1020 10.78 22.39 -7.84
N LYS A 1021 10.75 23.24 -8.87
CA LYS A 1021 11.30 24.60 -8.86
C LYS A 1021 10.24 25.62 -8.42
N LYS A 1022 10.60 26.51 -7.50
CA LYS A 1022 9.76 27.64 -7.03
C LYS A 1022 9.62 28.72 -8.09
#